data_AF-A0A946KBT9-F1
#
_entry.id   AF-A0A946KBT9-F1
#
_cell.length_a   1.000
_cell.length_b   1.000
_cell.length_c   1.000
_cell.angle_alpha   90.00
_cell.angle_beta   90.00
_cell.angle_gamma   90.00
#
_symmetry.space_group_name_H-M   'P 1'
#
loop_
_entity.id
_entity.type
_entity.pdbx_description
1 polymer ?
#
loop_
_entity_poly.entity_id
_entity_poly.type
_entity_poly.pdbx_seq_one_letter_code
_entity_poly.pdbx_strand_id
1 'polypeptide(L)'
;MLYRLIVSVGCALFCTVGLAAEKPNVLFLAVDDMNDWIGCLDSVPQAITPNLNRLAARGVNFTNAHTAGVFCAPSRAAIFSGQFASTTGCYRNPCYFVDHPEIESLQLSFAKAGYQTFGAGKLYHHAAGAIDARGWTEFFFRNDWQRQAAWSLDSWAEDTPIPQPFPNSVYNQGTEISGGMFLEWGAVPEGREQSMADTARVTWAVEKLKEQHDQPFFLGVGLYAPHYPNYCPQEFFDLYDRDAIKLPPVKADDLDDLPPKIKKIKTARSRIPKRLEELGAMKDAIHGYLACISYADAMLGRVLDALEGSPYAENTIVVVWSDHGYHLGEKGDWGKHTLWERTSNVPFLWAGPGVAKGAESDGTVSLIDMYPTLIDLCGLPKPEQQLEGASLAVTLADPATAHDRDVFLPHMNPGEYAVMNRDWRYIRYGDDGEELYDLKTDPNEWENLASDPTFESKKEELRSVAPEVFAKPIEDLNARKSLVVEGDTFRWERGQGNYVPRPVHRPYTNAINDNSKPLKDVGSKSSGERPAGRRQTGHKKTNILFVVCDDLNTHVSPSGYDAIQTPTLAGLAAESMTFRNAYCQYPVCGPSRASFLTGRYPQATGVLNNTIDLREACPDAVTMPEFFKEHGYWTASTGKVFHSTRQELGDVAWNEHVRFDNDELPVVRAAREAFEKEHGPVEDAKNRKQWKTLQKQVAAKLNAQTPPGHGRSGLLDKQHKDGKNARQVAAWLNNHSHGEKPFFIACGIQKPHVPFLAPDKYFELYPSEEIPLLSYPAKIWDALPKTAISKRYEAFGFELGKEDPDLRREYMQAYHACISFLDAQLSIVFDALKASGHWEDTVVIFTSDHGYHLGEHFLWGKVTLFDIGTRVPFLVRVPGLTEGGTQSEAMVELVDIYPTLVDLAGLEPPVGLQGMSLRPLLDHPERRGKKKVAYSVVTRGPKLGYAVRNQNWRYSKWPDGEELYNLNNDPEEKKNLVSFPHVAERLTEFRLILQNKQKQFADSP
;
A
#
# COMPACT_ATOMS: atom_id res chain seq x y z
N MET A 1 48.49 -43.69 78.11
CA MET A 1 48.88 -45.11 77.97
C MET A 1 48.17 -45.66 76.73
N LEU A 2 48.94 -46.14 75.73
CA LEU A 2 48.69 -47.28 74.80
C LEU A 2 47.21 -47.70 74.54
N TYR A 3 46.64 -47.90 73.34
CA TYR A 3 47.13 -48.32 72.01
C TYR A 3 46.08 -47.96 70.91
N ARG A 4 46.60 -47.85 69.67
CA ARG A 4 46.04 -47.73 68.29
C ARG A 4 44.65 -48.36 68.03
N LEU A 5 43.71 -47.73 67.31
CA LEU A 5 43.61 -47.40 65.85
C LEU A 5 43.54 -48.63 64.92
N ILE A 6 42.64 -48.56 63.90
CA ILE A 6 42.33 -49.47 62.75
C ILE A 6 40.92 -50.08 62.91
N VAL A 7 39.85 -49.70 62.17
CA VAL A 7 39.52 -49.72 60.71
C VAL A 7 39.39 -51.13 60.11
N SER A 8 38.20 -51.49 59.61
CA SER A 8 37.86 -52.39 58.47
C SER A 8 36.32 -52.57 58.47
N VAL A 9 35.51 -52.12 57.50
CA VAL A 9 35.40 -52.39 56.04
C VAL A 9 34.96 -53.82 55.71
N GLY A 10 33.80 -53.92 55.03
CA GLY A 10 33.25 -55.10 54.39
C GLY A 10 32.09 -54.72 53.46
N CYS A 11 32.42 -54.24 52.27
CA CYS A 11 31.50 -54.02 51.14
C CYS A 11 30.97 -55.34 50.58
N ALA A 12 29.70 -55.35 50.17
CA ALA A 12 29.22 -56.15 49.05
C ALA A 12 28.31 -55.26 48.18
N LEU A 13 28.69 -55.14 46.90
CA LEU A 13 28.02 -54.38 45.85
C LEU A 13 26.60 -54.88 45.59
N PHE A 14 25.66 -53.96 45.44
CA PHE A 14 24.62 -54.05 44.41
C PHE A 14 24.53 -52.69 43.71
N CYS A 15 25.19 -52.59 42.56
CA CYS A 15 24.98 -51.50 41.61
C CYS A 15 23.62 -51.68 40.96
N THR A 16 22.62 -50.93 41.40
CA THR A 16 21.48 -50.57 40.55
C THR A 16 21.82 -49.27 39.84
N VAL A 17 22.32 -49.38 38.61
CA VAL A 17 22.37 -48.25 37.68
C VAL A 17 20.91 -47.95 37.34
N GLY A 18 20.34 -46.94 37.99
CA GLY A 18 19.09 -46.34 37.52
C GLY A 18 19.38 -45.67 36.19
N LEU A 19 18.90 -46.25 35.09
CA LEU A 19 18.79 -45.55 33.82
C LEU A 19 17.91 -44.34 34.06
N ALA A 20 18.48 -43.14 34.01
CA ALA A 20 17.69 -41.92 33.93
C ALA A 20 16.81 -42.04 32.68
N ALA A 21 15.50 -41.82 32.82
CA ALA A 21 14.59 -41.84 31.68
C ALA A 21 15.09 -40.86 30.61
N GLU A 22 15.23 -41.34 29.39
CA GLU A 22 15.71 -40.55 28.26
C GLU A 22 14.72 -39.41 27.99
N LYS A 23 15.22 -38.19 27.81
CA LYS A 23 14.37 -37.03 27.52
C LYS A 23 13.72 -37.22 26.13
N PRO A 24 12.40 -37.03 25.98
CA PRO A 24 11.75 -37.17 24.68
C PRO A 24 12.14 -36.02 23.75
N ASN A 25 12.27 -36.31 22.46
CA ASN A 25 12.31 -35.28 21.42
C ASN A 25 10.91 -34.68 21.23
N VAL A 26 10.83 -33.52 20.58
CA VAL A 26 9.57 -32.85 20.29
C VAL A 26 9.51 -32.42 18.83
N LEU A 27 8.45 -32.82 18.15
CA LEU A 27 8.05 -32.35 16.84
C LEU A 27 6.82 -31.44 17.00
N PHE A 28 7.00 -30.14 16.73
CA PHE A 28 6.02 -29.10 16.99
C PHE A 28 5.52 -28.51 15.66
N LEU A 29 4.35 -28.95 15.22
CA LEU A 29 3.82 -28.72 13.88
C LEU A 29 2.68 -27.69 13.94
N ALA A 30 2.90 -26.54 13.31
CA ALA A 30 1.93 -25.45 13.26
C ALA A 30 1.34 -25.32 11.86
N VAL A 31 0.03 -25.11 11.78
CA VAL A 31 -0.67 -24.69 10.55
C VAL A 31 -1.32 -23.32 10.77
N ASP A 32 -1.67 -22.63 9.69
CA ASP A 32 -2.08 -21.23 9.71
C ASP A 32 -3.49 -21.06 9.14
N ASP A 33 -4.38 -20.43 9.89
CA ASP A 33 -5.80 -20.22 9.51
C ASP A 33 -6.60 -21.54 9.27
N MET A 34 -6.14 -22.70 9.77
CA MET A 34 -6.87 -23.97 9.63
C MET A 34 -7.98 -24.08 10.67
N ASN A 35 -9.22 -24.26 10.21
CA ASN A 35 -10.38 -24.53 11.07
C ASN A 35 -10.55 -26.04 11.32
N ASP A 36 -11.66 -26.40 11.95
CA ASP A 36 -12.04 -27.74 12.36
C ASP A 36 -12.49 -28.66 11.20
N TRP A 37 -12.41 -28.24 9.93
CA TRP A 37 -12.86 -29.01 8.76
C TRP A 37 -11.90 -30.14 8.33
N ILE A 38 -11.27 -30.82 9.28
CA ILE A 38 -10.34 -31.94 9.03
C ILE A 38 -11.03 -33.28 9.27
N GLY A 39 -10.50 -34.35 8.67
CA GLY A 39 -11.14 -35.67 8.64
C GLY A 39 -11.24 -36.41 9.98
N CYS A 40 -10.59 -35.93 11.04
CA CYS A 40 -10.69 -36.49 12.40
C CYS A 40 -11.56 -35.62 13.32
N LEU A 41 -12.30 -34.65 12.77
CA LEU A 41 -13.32 -33.88 13.46
C LEU A 41 -14.64 -33.99 12.69
N ASP A 42 -15.77 -33.91 13.40
CA ASP A 42 -17.10 -34.16 12.83
C ASP A 42 -17.69 -32.98 12.03
N SER A 43 -16.93 -31.89 11.89
CA SER A 43 -17.32 -30.66 11.21
C SER A 43 -17.55 -30.89 9.72
N VAL A 44 -18.42 -30.11 9.09
CA VAL A 44 -18.62 -30.12 7.63
C VAL A 44 -18.54 -28.71 7.06
N PRO A 45 -17.99 -28.52 5.84
CA PRO A 45 -17.35 -29.49 4.93
C PRO A 45 -16.09 -30.15 5.51
N GLN A 46 -15.66 -31.28 4.95
CA GLN A 46 -14.49 -32.02 5.42
C GLN A 46 -13.42 -32.07 4.34
N ALA A 47 -12.20 -31.72 4.73
CA ALA A 47 -11.01 -31.92 3.93
C ALA A 47 -10.53 -33.38 4.02
N ILE A 48 -9.91 -33.86 2.96
CA ILE A 48 -9.26 -35.17 2.90
C ILE A 48 -7.90 -35.06 3.59
N THR A 49 -7.79 -35.55 4.83
CA THR A 49 -6.59 -35.42 5.68
C THR A 49 -6.13 -36.76 6.28
N PRO A 50 -5.69 -37.72 5.44
CA PRO A 50 -5.32 -39.06 5.91
C PRO A 50 -4.16 -39.06 6.93
N ASN A 51 -3.25 -38.08 6.89
CA ASN A 51 -2.10 -38.05 7.80
C ASN A 51 -2.47 -37.52 9.19
N LEU A 52 -3.35 -36.53 9.27
CA LEU A 52 -3.95 -36.08 10.53
C LEU A 52 -4.81 -37.20 11.14
N ASN A 53 -5.59 -37.93 10.33
CA ASN A 53 -6.35 -39.08 10.80
C ASN A 53 -5.43 -40.18 11.36
N ARG A 54 -4.31 -40.44 10.66
CA ARG A 54 -3.28 -41.36 11.14
C ARG A 54 -2.65 -40.90 12.45
N LEU A 55 -2.38 -39.59 12.60
CA LEU A 55 -1.83 -39.04 13.84
C LEU A 55 -2.83 -39.14 15.00
N ALA A 56 -4.10 -38.81 14.76
CA ALA A 56 -5.19 -38.97 15.72
C ALA A 56 -5.28 -40.43 16.20
N ALA A 57 -5.22 -41.40 15.28
CA ALA A 57 -5.22 -42.83 15.62
C ALA A 57 -3.99 -43.26 16.44
N ARG A 58 -2.89 -42.51 16.39
CA ARG A 58 -1.67 -42.76 17.18
C ARG A 58 -1.65 -42.01 18.52
N GLY A 59 -2.62 -41.13 18.78
CA GLY A 59 -2.53 -40.11 19.81
C GLY A 59 -3.86 -39.75 20.45
N VAL A 60 -3.91 -38.53 20.99
CA VAL A 60 -5.10 -37.88 21.54
C VAL A 60 -5.50 -36.73 20.62
N ASN A 61 -6.74 -36.74 20.16
CA ASN A 61 -7.37 -35.67 19.40
C ASN A 61 -8.32 -34.86 20.31
N PHE A 62 -8.13 -33.55 20.39
CA PHE A 62 -9.03 -32.68 21.15
C PHE A 62 -10.12 -32.13 20.23
N THR A 63 -11.38 -32.35 20.59
CA THR A 63 -12.54 -31.86 19.81
C THR A 63 -13.01 -30.48 20.26
N ASN A 64 -12.54 -30.02 21.43
CA ASN A 64 -12.87 -28.72 22.00
C ASN A 64 -11.60 -27.94 22.40
N ALA A 65 -10.78 -27.59 21.40
CA ALA A 65 -9.50 -26.91 21.61
C ALA A 65 -9.55 -25.50 21.05
N HIS A 66 -9.38 -24.49 21.89
CA HIS A 66 -9.48 -23.10 21.48
C HIS A 66 -8.14 -22.40 21.34
N THR A 67 -8.05 -21.56 20.31
CA THR A 67 -6.94 -20.63 20.12
C THR A 67 -6.65 -19.78 21.36
N ALA A 68 -5.41 -19.33 21.52
CA ALA A 68 -5.01 -18.39 22.55
C ALA A 68 -5.22 -16.91 22.14
N GLY A 69 -5.64 -16.65 20.89
CA GLY A 69 -5.97 -15.33 20.39
C GLY A 69 -6.65 -15.36 19.02
N VAL A 70 -7.55 -14.43 18.73
CA VAL A 70 -8.37 -14.44 17.50
C VAL A 70 -7.63 -14.03 16.20
N PHE A 71 -6.31 -13.90 16.28
CA PHE A 71 -5.44 -13.42 15.21
C PHE A 71 -4.04 -14.04 15.34
N CYS A 72 -3.35 -14.27 14.21
CA CYS A 72 -2.05 -14.97 14.18
C CYS A 72 -1.02 -14.41 15.17
N ALA A 73 -0.88 -13.08 15.25
CA ALA A 73 0.10 -12.43 16.12
C ALA A 73 -0.16 -12.67 17.62
N PRO A 74 -1.33 -12.31 18.20
CA PRO A 74 -1.63 -12.59 19.60
C PRO A 74 -1.62 -14.08 19.93
N SER A 75 -2.14 -14.95 19.06
CA SER A 75 -2.24 -16.39 19.33
C SER A 75 -0.85 -17.02 19.46
N ARG A 76 -0.01 -16.84 18.43
CA ARG A 76 1.35 -17.40 18.43
C ARG A 76 2.20 -16.78 19.53
N ALA A 77 2.01 -15.49 19.84
CA ALA A 77 2.67 -14.87 20.97
C ALA A 77 2.33 -15.57 22.29
N ALA A 78 1.05 -15.81 22.56
CA ALA A 78 0.61 -16.45 23.79
C ALA A 78 1.10 -17.90 23.91
N ILE A 79 1.17 -18.63 22.80
CA ILE A 79 1.70 -20.01 22.78
C ILE A 79 3.17 -20.05 23.16
N PHE A 80 3.98 -19.15 22.60
CA PHE A 80 5.43 -19.14 22.83
C PHE A 80 5.84 -18.45 24.13
N SER A 81 5.04 -17.51 24.66
CA SER A 81 5.29 -16.84 25.95
C SER A 81 4.66 -17.57 27.14
N GLY A 82 3.56 -18.29 26.90
CA GLY A 82 2.67 -18.82 27.92
C GLY A 82 1.81 -17.75 28.59
N GLN A 83 1.66 -16.56 27.98
CA GLN A 83 0.89 -15.44 28.52
C GLN A 83 -0.01 -14.81 27.44
N PHE A 84 -1.28 -14.60 27.77
CA PHE A 84 -2.30 -13.97 26.92
C PHE A 84 -1.97 -12.51 26.57
N ALA A 85 -2.62 -12.01 25.53
CA ALA A 85 -2.57 -10.60 25.16
C ALA A 85 -3.08 -9.66 26.28
N SER A 86 -3.97 -10.15 27.15
CA SER A 86 -4.43 -9.43 28.35
C SER A 86 -3.31 -9.12 29.34
N THR A 87 -2.21 -9.86 29.30
CA THR A 87 -1.06 -9.73 30.20
C THR A 87 0.12 -9.08 29.49
N THR A 88 0.39 -9.49 28.24
CA THR A 88 1.52 -8.99 27.44
C THR A 88 1.22 -7.72 26.63
N GLY A 89 -0.04 -7.31 26.52
CA GLY A 89 -0.43 -6.20 25.64
C GLY A 89 -0.35 -6.51 24.13
N CYS A 90 0.00 -7.74 23.75
CA CYS A 90 0.17 -8.18 22.36
C CYS A 90 -1.18 -8.42 21.65
N TYR A 91 -2.06 -7.42 21.56
CA TYR A 91 -3.41 -7.62 20.99
C TYR A 91 -3.45 -7.65 19.46
N ARG A 92 -2.55 -6.92 18.80
CA ARG A 92 -2.54 -6.72 17.34
C ARG A 92 -1.14 -6.72 16.74
N ASN A 93 -0.15 -6.34 17.54
CA ASN A 93 1.18 -6.02 17.09
C ASN A 93 2.10 -7.23 17.29
N PRO A 94 2.98 -7.52 16.33
CA PRO A 94 3.77 -8.73 16.34
C PRO A 94 5.19 -8.55 16.96
N CYS A 95 5.37 -7.60 17.89
CA CYS A 95 6.67 -7.22 18.49
C CYS A 95 6.82 -7.54 19.99
N TYR A 96 6.02 -8.45 20.53
CA TYR A 96 5.95 -8.70 21.98
C TYR A 96 7.28 -9.07 22.67
N PHE A 97 8.15 -9.91 22.09
CA PHE A 97 9.46 -10.20 22.70
C PHE A 97 10.44 -9.03 22.66
N VAL A 98 10.18 -8.02 21.82
CA VAL A 98 10.97 -6.78 21.80
C VAL A 98 10.62 -5.91 23.00
N ASP A 99 9.33 -5.83 23.34
CA ASP A 99 8.83 -5.01 24.44
C ASP A 99 8.86 -5.75 25.79
N HIS A 100 8.84 -7.09 25.74
CA HIS A 100 8.96 -7.99 26.87
C HIS A 100 10.17 -8.94 26.73
N PRO A 101 11.42 -8.41 26.68
CA PRO A 101 12.62 -9.23 26.53
C PRO A 101 12.88 -10.14 27.75
N GLU A 102 12.24 -9.87 28.88
CA GLU A 102 12.27 -10.72 30.08
C GLU A 102 11.54 -12.06 29.90
N ILE A 103 10.58 -12.14 28.98
CA ILE A 103 9.81 -13.37 28.76
C ILE A 103 10.74 -14.43 28.17
N GLU A 104 10.76 -15.61 28.79
CA GLU A 104 11.41 -16.78 28.25
C GLU A 104 10.49 -17.49 27.27
N SER A 105 10.90 -17.60 26.02
CA SER A 105 10.12 -18.28 24.99
C SER A 105 10.22 -19.80 25.10
N LEU A 106 9.22 -20.52 24.62
CA LEU A 106 9.16 -21.99 24.66
C LEU A 106 10.46 -22.67 24.18
N GLN A 107 10.98 -22.28 23.01
CA GLN A 107 12.23 -22.81 22.48
C GLN A 107 13.44 -22.46 23.34
N LEU A 108 13.43 -21.31 24.02
CA LEU A 108 14.49 -20.93 24.94
C LEU A 108 14.50 -21.84 26.18
N SER A 109 13.34 -22.26 26.69
CA SER A 109 13.26 -23.28 27.75
C SER A 109 13.83 -24.62 27.30
N PHE A 110 13.57 -25.05 26.05
CA PHE A 110 14.20 -26.24 25.48
C PHE A 110 15.73 -26.10 25.38
N ALA A 111 16.22 -24.98 24.87
CA ALA A 111 17.67 -24.73 24.78
C ALA A 111 18.34 -24.74 26.16
N LYS A 112 17.72 -24.12 27.18
CA LYS A 112 18.19 -24.16 28.58
C LYS A 112 18.20 -25.57 29.17
N ALA A 113 17.30 -26.44 28.70
CA ALA A 113 17.24 -27.85 29.10
C ALA A 113 18.26 -28.75 28.38
N GLY A 114 19.07 -28.19 27.48
CA GLY A 114 20.11 -28.91 26.72
C GLY A 114 19.62 -29.56 25.43
N TYR A 115 18.51 -29.09 24.86
CA TYR A 115 18.02 -29.57 23.57
C TYR A 115 18.69 -28.84 22.42
N GLN A 116 18.87 -29.54 21.30
CA GLN A 116 19.02 -28.88 20.00
C GLN A 116 17.65 -28.34 19.56
N THR A 117 17.61 -27.14 19.04
CA THR A 117 16.36 -26.43 18.72
C THR A 117 16.37 -26.00 17.26
N PHE A 118 15.47 -26.57 16.49
CA PHE A 118 15.36 -26.44 15.06
C PHE A 118 14.02 -25.78 14.70
N GLY A 119 14.03 -24.75 13.86
CA GLY A 119 12.82 -24.04 13.47
C GLY A 119 12.71 -23.83 11.96
N ALA A 120 11.52 -23.96 11.40
CA ALA A 120 11.24 -23.60 10.01
C ALA A 120 9.84 -22.98 9.86
N GLY A 121 9.73 -21.98 8.99
CA GLY A 121 8.44 -21.47 8.53
C GLY A 121 7.67 -20.60 9.54
N LYS A 122 6.35 -20.56 9.40
CA LYS A 122 5.47 -19.64 10.14
C LYS A 122 5.18 -20.17 11.54
N LEU A 123 6.19 -20.21 12.41
CA LEU A 123 6.01 -20.50 13.85
C LEU A 123 5.60 -19.24 14.62
N TYR A 124 6.16 -18.10 14.23
CA TYR A 124 5.86 -16.79 14.75
C TYR A 124 5.07 -15.96 13.73
N HIS A 125 4.50 -14.85 14.20
CA HIS A 125 4.09 -13.74 13.35
C HIS A 125 4.82 -12.51 13.88
N HIS A 126 5.72 -11.93 13.08
CA HIS A 126 6.58 -10.79 13.45
C HIS A 126 6.88 -9.93 12.23
N ALA A 127 7.10 -8.63 12.44
CA ALA A 127 7.76 -7.82 11.43
C ALA A 127 9.23 -8.23 11.32
N ALA A 128 9.84 -8.02 10.16
CA ALA A 128 11.27 -8.18 9.98
C ALA A 128 12.03 -7.49 11.13
N GLY A 129 12.88 -8.24 11.82
CA GLY A 129 13.66 -7.70 12.92
C GLY A 129 13.06 -7.83 14.32
N ALA A 130 11.81 -8.30 14.46
CA ALA A 130 11.10 -8.37 15.74
C ALA A 130 10.91 -9.80 16.29
N ILE A 131 11.55 -10.80 15.69
CA ILE A 131 11.50 -12.19 16.18
C ILE A 131 12.44 -12.40 17.37
N ASP A 132 12.04 -13.29 18.27
CA ASP A 132 12.93 -13.83 19.29
C ASP A 132 13.85 -14.91 18.69
N ALA A 133 15.08 -14.51 18.41
CA ALA A 133 16.12 -15.42 17.92
C ALA A 133 16.75 -16.27 19.04
N ARG A 134 16.44 -16.01 20.31
CA ARG A 134 17.06 -16.72 21.43
C ARG A 134 16.63 -18.18 21.44
N GLY A 135 17.58 -19.05 21.80
CA GLY A 135 17.31 -20.46 22.01
C GLY A 135 17.10 -21.27 20.74
N TRP A 136 17.40 -20.75 19.54
CA TRP A 136 17.46 -21.55 18.31
C TRP A 136 18.90 -22.03 18.03
N THR A 137 19.07 -23.31 17.75
CA THR A 137 20.31 -23.90 17.24
C THR A 137 20.44 -23.66 15.75
N GLU A 138 19.35 -23.90 15.01
CA GLU A 138 19.25 -23.57 13.58
C GLU A 138 17.81 -23.17 13.24
N PHE A 139 17.66 -22.13 12.42
CA PHE A 139 16.38 -21.75 11.84
C PHE A 139 16.51 -21.69 10.32
N PHE A 140 15.62 -22.40 9.63
CA PHE A 140 15.61 -22.52 8.18
C PHE A 140 14.96 -21.31 7.50
N PHE A 141 15.64 -20.81 6.48
CA PHE A 141 15.10 -19.85 5.52
C PHE A 141 15.14 -20.48 4.14
N ARG A 142 14.04 -20.36 3.39
CA ARG A 142 13.98 -20.83 2.01
C ARG A 142 14.98 -20.07 1.14
N ASN A 143 15.18 -18.79 1.44
CA ASN A 143 16.05 -17.90 0.68
C ASN A 143 16.98 -17.09 1.58
N ASP A 144 18.23 -16.89 1.15
CA ASP A 144 19.23 -16.08 1.85
C ASP A 144 18.74 -14.67 2.19
N TRP A 145 17.93 -14.09 1.31
CA TRP A 145 17.41 -12.75 1.52
C TRP A 145 16.47 -12.67 2.72
N GLN A 146 15.74 -13.75 3.07
CA GLN A 146 14.85 -13.74 4.25
C GLN A 146 15.68 -13.55 5.51
N ARG A 147 16.85 -14.21 5.60
CA ARG A 147 17.83 -13.99 6.67
C ARG A 147 18.36 -12.55 6.65
N GLN A 148 18.76 -12.04 5.48
CA GLN A 148 19.27 -10.67 5.33
C GLN A 148 18.22 -9.58 5.61
N ALA A 149 16.94 -9.87 5.38
CA ALA A 149 15.80 -9.00 5.67
C ALA A 149 15.27 -9.22 7.08
N ALA A 150 16.15 -9.62 8.02
CA ALA A 150 15.84 -9.80 9.44
C ALA A 150 14.74 -10.84 9.70
N TRP A 151 14.94 -12.03 9.14
CA TRP A 151 14.09 -13.23 9.25
C TRP A 151 12.66 -13.03 8.71
N SER A 152 12.51 -12.38 7.55
CA SER A 152 11.17 -12.25 6.95
C SER A 152 10.53 -13.63 6.70
N LEU A 153 9.27 -13.80 7.11
CA LEU A 153 8.50 -15.04 6.97
C LEU A 153 7.69 -15.10 5.65
N ASP A 154 8.00 -14.24 4.68
CA ASP A 154 7.28 -14.16 3.40
C ASP A 154 7.30 -15.51 2.66
N SER A 155 6.14 -16.17 2.59
CA SER A 155 5.94 -17.43 1.86
C SER A 155 5.73 -17.22 0.35
N TRP A 156 5.36 -16.00 -0.06
CA TRP A 156 5.03 -15.63 -1.43
C TRP A 156 6.03 -14.60 -1.95
N ALA A 157 7.14 -15.07 -2.53
CA ALA A 157 8.18 -14.26 -3.15
C ALA A 157 8.29 -14.52 -4.67
N GLU A 158 9.19 -13.83 -5.38
CA GLU A 158 9.32 -13.90 -6.86
C GLU A 158 9.54 -15.30 -7.43
N ASP A 159 10.15 -16.15 -6.64
CA ASP A 159 10.45 -17.55 -6.95
C ASP A 159 9.26 -18.51 -6.71
N THR A 160 8.15 -18.02 -6.14
CA THR A 160 7.04 -18.87 -5.70
C THR A 160 6.07 -19.08 -6.86
N PRO A 161 5.73 -20.34 -7.19
CA PRO A 161 4.82 -20.62 -8.28
C PRO A 161 3.42 -20.10 -7.98
N ILE A 162 2.76 -19.57 -9.01
CA ILE A 162 1.38 -19.09 -8.97
C ILE A 162 0.54 -19.77 -10.04
N PRO A 163 -0.78 -19.93 -9.82
CA PRO A 163 -1.69 -20.33 -10.87
C PRO A 163 -1.69 -19.36 -12.06
N GLN A 164 -1.97 -19.89 -13.25
CA GLN A 164 -2.13 -19.11 -14.47
C GLN A 164 -3.47 -19.45 -15.13
N PRO A 165 -4.26 -18.45 -15.59
CA PRO A 165 -3.97 -17.02 -15.54
C PRO A 165 -4.00 -16.45 -14.11
N PHE A 166 -3.32 -15.34 -13.89
CA PHE A 166 -3.37 -14.59 -12.63
C PHE A 166 -4.01 -13.19 -12.86
N PRO A 167 -4.90 -12.69 -11.98
CA PRO A 167 -5.56 -13.39 -10.87
C PRO A 167 -6.35 -14.61 -11.33
N ASN A 168 -6.30 -15.70 -10.57
CA ASN A 168 -6.95 -16.96 -10.94
C ASN A 168 -8.41 -16.99 -10.46
N SER A 169 -8.69 -16.41 -9.28
CA SER A 169 -10.06 -16.40 -8.77
C SER A 169 -10.97 -15.50 -9.60
N VAL A 170 -12.18 -15.97 -9.85
CA VAL A 170 -13.28 -15.14 -10.39
C VAL A 170 -13.57 -13.93 -9.49
N TYR A 171 -13.28 -14.02 -8.19
CA TYR A 171 -13.47 -12.90 -7.26
C TYR A 171 -12.55 -11.70 -7.56
N ASN A 172 -11.32 -11.96 -7.99
CA ASN A 172 -10.34 -10.91 -8.27
C ASN A 172 -10.10 -10.66 -9.76
N GLN A 173 -10.58 -11.51 -10.67
CA GLN A 173 -10.50 -11.27 -12.11
C GLN A 173 -11.03 -9.88 -12.49
N GLY A 174 -10.26 -9.14 -13.28
CA GLY A 174 -10.61 -7.78 -13.70
C GLY A 174 -10.49 -6.70 -12.60
N THR A 175 -9.91 -7.03 -11.44
CA THR A 175 -9.70 -6.09 -10.33
C THR A 175 -8.27 -6.16 -9.78
N GLU A 176 -7.75 -5.05 -9.25
CA GLU A 176 -6.47 -5.07 -8.54
C GLU A 176 -6.63 -5.82 -7.20
N ILE A 177 -5.82 -6.85 -6.95
CA ILE A 177 -5.90 -7.60 -5.69
C ILE A 177 -5.37 -6.76 -4.53
N SER A 178 -6.28 -6.28 -3.67
CA SER A 178 -5.95 -5.64 -2.39
C SER A 178 -5.89 -6.68 -1.26
N GLY A 179 -5.08 -6.45 -0.22
CA GLY A 179 -5.08 -7.30 0.99
C GLY A 179 -4.19 -8.55 0.97
N GLY A 180 -3.25 -8.70 0.01
CA GLY A 180 -2.24 -9.77 0.02
C GLY A 180 -2.70 -11.08 -0.61
N MET A 181 -3.22 -11.02 -1.85
CA MET A 181 -3.84 -12.16 -2.55
C MET A 181 -5.06 -12.74 -1.80
N PHE A 182 -5.80 -11.88 -1.10
CA PHE A 182 -7.03 -12.26 -0.40
C PHE A 182 -8.07 -12.74 -1.42
N LEU A 183 -8.75 -13.85 -1.11
CA LEU A 183 -9.72 -14.51 -2.00
C LEU A 183 -9.13 -14.91 -3.35
N GLU A 184 -7.83 -15.20 -3.40
CA GLU A 184 -7.25 -15.96 -4.50
C GLU A 184 -7.26 -17.45 -4.19
N TRP A 185 -7.60 -18.27 -5.18
CA TRP A 185 -7.50 -19.73 -5.13
C TRP A 185 -7.14 -20.26 -6.52
N GLY A 186 -6.45 -21.40 -6.57
CA GLY A 186 -6.10 -22.05 -7.83
C GLY A 186 -4.95 -23.03 -7.72
N ALA A 187 -4.86 -23.94 -8.70
CA ALA A 187 -3.79 -24.92 -8.77
C ALA A 187 -2.49 -24.29 -9.28
N VAL A 188 -1.37 -24.52 -8.58
CA VAL A 188 -0.06 -24.16 -9.12
C VAL A 188 0.33 -25.11 -10.25
N PRO A 189 1.09 -24.65 -11.27
CA PRO A 189 1.49 -25.49 -12.40
C PRO A 189 2.19 -26.80 -11.97
N GLU A 190 1.91 -27.89 -12.70
CA GLU A 190 2.51 -29.21 -12.44
C GLU A 190 4.05 -29.16 -12.36
N GLY A 191 4.61 -29.99 -11.49
CA GLY A 191 6.07 -30.10 -11.30
C GLY A 191 6.72 -28.92 -10.56
N ARG A 192 5.94 -27.96 -10.04
CA ARG A 192 6.45 -26.77 -9.32
C ARG A 192 6.29 -26.84 -7.80
N GLU A 193 5.75 -27.93 -7.25
CA GLU A 193 5.53 -28.12 -5.81
C GLU A 193 6.80 -27.86 -4.98
N GLN A 194 7.96 -28.34 -5.43
CA GLN A 194 9.24 -28.18 -4.71
C GLN A 194 9.68 -26.71 -4.54
N SER A 195 9.14 -25.80 -5.36
CA SER A 195 9.38 -24.35 -5.25
C SER A 195 8.43 -23.65 -4.27
N MET A 196 7.38 -24.35 -3.79
CA MET A 196 6.48 -23.82 -2.77
C MET A 196 7.18 -23.73 -1.41
N ALA A 197 6.85 -22.69 -0.64
CA ALA A 197 7.51 -22.42 0.63
C ALA A 197 7.32 -23.53 1.66
N ASP A 198 6.11 -24.09 1.76
CA ASP A 198 5.78 -25.16 2.69
C ASP A 198 6.50 -26.46 2.35
N THR A 199 6.57 -26.83 1.07
CA THR A 199 7.37 -27.98 0.61
C THR A 199 8.85 -27.82 0.98
N ALA A 200 9.45 -26.66 0.74
CA ALA A 200 10.85 -26.43 1.06
C ALA A 200 11.14 -26.55 2.57
N ARG A 201 10.25 -26.01 3.42
CA ARG A 201 10.35 -26.11 4.89
C ARG A 201 10.27 -27.57 5.36
N VAL A 202 9.31 -28.32 4.80
CA VAL A 202 9.11 -29.75 5.11
C VAL A 202 10.29 -30.58 4.65
N THR A 203 10.81 -30.34 3.45
CA THR A 203 12.01 -31.03 2.95
C THR A 203 13.19 -30.81 3.90
N TRP A 204 13.44 -29.59 4.36
CA TRP A 204 14.50 -29.34 5.34
C TRP A 204 14.25 -30.06 6.68
N ALA A 205 13.03 -30.04 7.20
CA ALA A 205 12.68 -30.73 8.45
C ALA A 205 12.85 -32.26 8.34
N VAL A 206 12.50 -32.83 7.19
CA VAL A 206 12.73 -34.25 6.86
C VAL A 206 14.22 -34.58 6.87
N GLU A 207 15.07 -33.71 6.29
CA GLU A 207 16.52 -33.92 6.34
C GLU A 207 17.07 -33.82 7.78
N LYS A 208 16.54 -32.90 8.61
CA LYS A 208 16.89 -32.85 10.03
C LYS A 208 16.55 -34.15 10.76
N LEU A 209 15.38 -34.74 10.53
CA LEU A 209 15.01 -36.01 11.15
C LEU A 209 15.88 -37.21 10.70
N LYS A 210 16.59 -37.09 9.57
CA LYS A 210 17.55 -38.10 9.09
C LYS A 210 18.96 -37.92 9.67
N GLU A 211 19.27 -36.76 10.24
CA GLU A 211 20.56 -36.50 10.87
C GLU A 211 20.69 -37.33 12.17
N GLN A 212 21.95 -37.63 12.54
CA GLN A 212 22.24 -38.22 13.85
C GLN A 212 22.32 -37.10 14.91
N HIS A 213 21.55 -37.24 15.98
CA HIS A 213 21.47 -36.30 17.08
C HIS A 213 21.91 -36.99 18.38
N ASP A 214 22.99 -36.47 18.97
CA ASP A 214 23.52 -36.96 20.26
C ASP A 214 22.80 -36.30 21.46
N GLN A 215 21.98 -35.27 21.20
CA GLN A 215 21.19 -34.53 22.17
C GLN A 215 19.72 -34.61 21.77
N PRO A 216 18.77 -34.53 22.73
CA PRO A 216 17.36 -34.46 22.37
C PRO A 216 17.08 -33.17 21.58
N PHE A 217 16.08 -33.19 20.70
CA PHE A 217 15.75 -32.05 19.85
C PHE A 217 14.31 -31.55 20.03
N PHE A 218 14.13 -30.25 19.81
CA PHE A 218 12.85 -29.60 19.57
C PHE A 218 12.84 -29.11 18.12
N LEU A 219 12.00 -29.68 17.28
CA LEU A 219 11.85 -29.34 15.87
C LEU A 219 10.48 -28.70 15.63
N GLY A 220 10.47 -27.38 15.47
CA GLY A 220 9.29 -26.61 15.10
C GLY A 220 9.17 -26.44 13.59
N VAL A 221 8.01 -26.77 13.01
CA VAL A 221 7.72 -26.56 11.59
C VAL A 221 6.37 -25.87 11.44
N GLY A 222 6.36 -24.65 10.90
CA GLY A 222 5.15 -23.88 10.64
C GLY A 222 4.82 -23.78 9.14
N LEU A 223 3.67 -24.31 8.76
CA LEU A 223 3.12 -24.23 7.40
C LEU A 223 2.29 -22.96 7.23
N TYR A 224 2.26 -22.45 6.00
CA TYR A 224 1.44 -21.30 5.62
C TYR A 224 0.05 -21.74 5.13
N ALA A 225 -0.07 -22.86 4.43
CA ALA A 225 -1.37 -23.41 4.09
C ALA A 225 -2.17 -23.82 5.35
N PRO A 226 -3.50 -23.59 5.40
CA PRO A 226 -4.38 -23.09 4.35
C PRO A 226 -4.59 -21.55 4.30
N HIS A 227 -3.74 -20.72 4.90
CA HIS A 227 -3.84 -19.27 4.79
C HIS A 227 -3.84 -18.82 3.32
N TYR A 228 -4.64 -17.79 3.02
CA TYR A 228 -4.73 -17.24 1.67
C TYR A 228 -3.36 -16.70 1.16
N PRO A 229 -3.08 -16.73 -0.16
CA PRO A 229 -3.90 -17.31 -1.22
C PRO A 229 -4.00 -18.83 -1.09
N ASN A 230 -5.16 -19.38 -1.46
CA ASN A 230 -5.43 -20.80 -1.45
C ASN A 230 -4.87 -21.46 -2.72
N TYR A 231 -3.53 -21.46 -2.81
CA TYR A 231 -2.78 -22.08 -3.89
C TYR A 231 -2.09 -23.36 -3.41
N CYS A 232 -2.30 -24.45 -4.13
CA CYS A 232 -1.65 -25.74 -3.90
C CYS A 232 -1.47 -26.51 -5.21
N PRO A 233 -0.70 -27.61 -5.23
CA PRO A 233 -0.54 -28.42 -6.44
C PRO A 233 -1.88 -28.97 -6.98
N GLN A 234 -1.97 -29.13 -8.31
CA GLN A 234 -3.18 -29.60 -9.00
C GLN A 234 -3.78 -30.88 -8.40
N GLU A 235 -2.93 -31.84 -8.02
CA GLU A 235 -3.36 -33.12 -7.45
C GLU A 235 -4.23 -32.97 -6.19
N PHE A 236 -4.08 -31.88 -5.43
CA PHE A 236 -4.91 -31.60 -4.24
C PHE A 236 -6.22 -30.91 -4.58
N PHE A 237 -6.29 -30.15 -5.68
CA PHE A 237 -7.56 -29.65 -6.22
C PHE A 237 -8.41 -30.81 -6.74
N ASP A 238 -7.77 -31.75 -7.43
CA ASP A 238 -8.44 -32.89 -8.08
C ASP A 238 -9.02 -33.90 -7.07
N LEU A 239 -8.67 -33.79 -5.78
CA LEU A 239 -9.26 -34.57 -4.70
C LEU A 239 -10.76 -34.27 -4.48
N TYR A 240 -11.24 -33.11 -4.93
CA TYR A 240 -12.59 -32.64 -4.66
C TYR A 240 -13.38 -32.43 -5.94
N ASP A 241 -14.58 -33.01 -5.99
CA ASP A 241 -15.62 -32.56 -6.90
C ASP A 241 -16.23 -31.26 -6.36
N ARG A 242 -15.93 -30.15 -7.05
CA ARG A 242 -16.40 -28.80 -6.70
C ARG A 242 -17.91 -28.75 -6.49
N ASP A 243 -18.70 -29.45 -7.31
CA ASP A 243 -20.16 -29.38 -7.22
C ASP A 243 -20.72 -30.22 -6.05
N ALA A 244 -19.98 -31.23 -5.60
CA ALA A 244 -20.30 -32.03 -4.43
C ALA A 244 -19.98 -31.34 -3.09
N ILE A 245 -19.24 -30.23 -3.10
CA ILE A 245 -18.93 -29.46 -1.89
C ILE A 245 -20.22 -28.95 -1.25
N LYS A 246 -20.40 -29.30 0.03
CA LYS A 246 -21.47 -28.77 0.88
C LYS A 246 -21.09 -27.37 1.33
N LEU A 247 -22.06 -26.48 1.48
CA LEU A 247 -21.83 -25.18 2.10
C LEU A 247 -22.08 -25.30 3.61
N PRO A 248 -21.38 -24.52 4.45
CA PRO A 248 -21.70 -24.48 5.87
C PRO A 248 -23.12 -23.94 6.11
N PRO A 249 -23.78 -24.31 7.22
CA PRO A 249 -25.12 -23.86 7.52
C PRO A 249 -25.11 -22.35 7.81
N VAL A 250 -26.07 -21.62 7.26
CA VAL A 250 -26.22 -20.16 7.46
C VAL A 250 -27.67 -19.84 7.82
N LYS A 251 -27.85 -18.86 8.73
CA LYS A 251 -29.15 -18.31 9.10
C LYS A 251 -29.23 -16.86 8.62
N ALA A 252 -30.28 -16.52 7.87
CA ALA A 252 -30.37 -15.26 7.14
C ALA A 252 -30.43 -14.01 8.05
N ASP A 253 -31.03 -14.17 9.23
CA ASP A 253 -31.21 -13.15 10.26
C ASP A 253 -30.25 -13.32 11.45
N ASP A 254 -29.19 -14.13 11.31
CA ASP A 254 -28.21 -14.44 12.37
C ASP A 254 -27.43 -13.21 12.91
N LEU A 255 -27.49 -12.07 12.21
CA LEU A 255 -26.89 -10.84 12.71
C LEU A 255 -27.86 -9.97 13.52
N ASP A 256 -29.13 -10.34 13.60
CA ASP A 256 -30.17 -9.44 14.10
C ASP A 256 -30.17 -9.24 15.61
N ASP A 257 -29.75 -10.26 16.36
CA ASP A 257 -29.67 -10.32 17.82
C ASP A 257 -28.30 -9.90 18.39
N LEU A 258 -27.37 -9.51 17.52
CA LEU A 258 -26.06 -9.00 17.93
C LEU A 258 -26.16 -7.60 18.53
N PRO A 259 -25.23 -7.24 19.44
CA PRO A 259 -25.15 -5.87 19.94
C PRO A 259 -25.06 -4.85 18.79
N PRO A 260 -25.70 -3.66 18.88
CA PRO A 260 -25.88 -2.77 17.73
C PRO A 260 -24.60 -2.39 16.97
N LYS A 261 -23.49 -2.18 17.69
CA LYS A 261 -22.19 -1.88 17.09
C LYS A 261 -21.61 -3.09 16.36
N ILE A 262 -21.71 -4.27 16.97
CA ILE A 262 -21.22 -5.52 16.42
C ILE A 262 -22.03 -5.90 15.17
N LYS A 263 -23.36 -5.82 15.26
CA LYS A 263 -24.27 -5.97 14.11
C LYS A 263 -23.85 -5.10 12.94
N LYS A 264 -23.57 -3.81 13.17
CA LYS A 264 -23.13 -2.88 12.11
C LYS A 264 -21.80 -3.30 11.48
N ILE A 265 -20.81 -3.68 12.29
CA ILE A 265 -19.49 -4.11 11.81
C ILE A 265 -19.61 -5.38 10.97
N LYS A 266 -20.37 -6.37 11.46
CA LYS A 266 -20.56 -7.67 10.81
C LYS A 266 -21.41 -7.59 9.56
N THR A 267 -22.45 -6.75 9.57
CA THR A 267 -23.22 -6.42 8.35
C THR A 267 -22.32 -5.85 7.26
N ALA A 268 -21.38 -4.95 7.61
CA ALA A 268 -20.45 -4.40 6.63
C ALA A 268 -19.47 -5.47 6.08
N ARG A 269 -19.06 -6.44 6.91
CA ARG A 269 -18.21 -7.56 6.49
C ARG A 269 -18.95 -8.56 5.58
N SER A 270 -20.26 -8.72 5.76
CA SER A 270 -21.10 -9.61 4.92
C SER A 270 -21.11 -9.31 3.43
N ARG A 271 -20.59 -8.15 3.00
CA ARG A 271 -20.36 -7.85 1.59
C ARG A 271 -19.45 -8.87 0.89
N ILE A 272 -18.55 -9.53 1.64
CA ILE A 272 -17.62 -10.52 1.07
C ILE A 272 -18.36 -11.80 0.65
N PRO A 273 -19.03 -12.55 1.57
CA PRO A 273 -19.79 -13.73 1.19
C PRO A 273 -20.92 -13.40 0.21
N LYS A 274 -21.60 -12.24 0.35
CA LYS A 274 -22.61 -11.80 -0.63
C LYS A 274 -22.05 -11.65 -2.04
N ARG A 275 -20.85 -11.07 -2.19
CA ARG A 275 -20.20 -10.97 -3.50
C ARG A 275 -19.79 -12.34 -4.05
N LEU A 276 -19.35 -13.27 -3.21
CA LEU A 276 -19.07 -14.65 -3.63
C LEU A 276 -20.34 -15.36 -4.11
N GLU A 277 -21.48 -15.14 -3.46
CA GLU A 277 -22.80 -15.63 -3.91
C GLU A 277 -23.20 -15.02 -5.26
N GLU A 278 -23.09 -13.70 -5.41
CA GLU A 278 -23.39 -12.99 -6.66
C GLU A 278 -22.56 -13.50 -7.85
N LEU A 279 -21.30 -13.88 -7.60
CA LEU A 279 -20.40 -14.43 -8.61
C LEU A 279 -20.58 -15.94 -8.81
N GLY A 280 -21.42 -16.62 -8.02
CA GLY A 280 -21.53 -18.07 -8.02
C GLY A 280 -20.26 -18.80 -7.57
N ALA A 281 -19.37 -18.11 -6.86
CA ALA A 281 -17.99 -18.51 -6.58
C ALA A 281 -17.77 -19.06 -5.15
N MET A 282 -18.82 -19.16 -4.33
CA MET A 282 -18.74 -19.64 -2.94
C MET A 282 -18.09 -21.03 -2.84
N LYS A 283 -18.54 -21.98 -3.66
CA LYS A 283 -17.97 -23.34 -3.69
C LYS A 283 -16.55 -23.37 -4.22
N ASP A 284 -16.19 -22.49 -5.16
CA ASP A 284 -14.83 -22.43 -5.72
C ASP A 284 -13.82 -21.93 -4.67
N ALA A 285 -14.20 -20.94 -3.87
CA ALA A 285 -13.39 -20.44 -2.78
C ALA A 285 -13.21 -21.49 -1.66
N ILE A 286 -14.27 -22.21 -1.29
CA ILE A 286 -14.20 -23.33 -0.34
C ILE A 286 -13.37 -24.48 -0.90
N HIS A 287 -13.48 -24.79 -2.20
CA HIS A 287 -12.66 -25.81 -2.87
C HIS A 287 -11.17 -25.51 -2.71
N GLY A 288 -10.75 -24.27 -2.97
CA GLY A 288 -9.37 -23.86 -2.76
C GLY A 288 -8.90 -24.04 -1.31
N TYR A 289 -9.74 -23.68 -0.33
CA TYR A 289 -9.43 -23.84 1.08
C TYR A 289 -9.25 -25.32 1.48
N LEU A 290 -10.19 -26.19 1.09
CA LEU A 290 -10.12 -27.64 1.34
C LEU A 290 -8.89 -28.29 0.67
N ALA A 291 -8.59 -27.91 -0.57
CA ALA A 291 -7.40 -28.38 -1.29
C ALA A 291 -6.11 -27.99 -0.56
N CYS A 292 -6.02 -26.76 -0.06
CA CYS A 292 -4.87 -26.32 0.74
C CYS A 292 -4.76 -27.05 2.10
N ILE A 293 -5.87 -27.42 2.74
CA ILE A 293 -5.84 -28.27 3.94
C ILE A 293 -5.25 -29.65 3.60
N SER A 294 -5.69 -30.28 2.51
CA SER A 294 -5.12 -31.57 2.06
C SER A 294 -3.64 -31.48 1.68
N TYR A 295 -3.22 -30.37 1.08
CA TYR A 295 -1.80 -30.11 0.81
C TYR A 295 -0.98 -29.98 2.11
N ALA A 296 -1.50 -29.23 3.09
CA ALA A 296 -0.88 -29.13 4.41
C ALA A 296 -0.79 -30.52 5.10
N ASP A 297 -1.86 -31.32 5.04
CA ASP A 297 -1.87 -32.70 5.55
C ASP A 297 -0.78 -33.56 4.90
N ALA A 298 -0.62 -33.50 3.57
CA ALA A 298 0.42 -34.25 2.87
C ALA A 298 1.83 -33.79 3.27
N MET A 299 2.02 -32.49 3.50
CA MET A 299 3.29 -31.95 4.00
C MET A 299 3.60 -32.46 5.41
N LEU A 300 2.60 -32.48 6.31
CA LEU A 300 2.73 -33.09 7.63
C LEU A 300 3.04 -34.59 7.52
N GLY A 301 2.37 -35.29 6.60
CA GLY A 301 2.62 -36.71 6.31
C GLY A 301 4.09 -37.01 5.99
N ARG A 302 4.73 -36.20 5.15
CA ARG A 302 6.16 -36.35 4.83
C ARG A 302 7.07 -36.23 6.06
N VAL A 303 6.77 -35.30 6.96
CA VAL A 303 7.53 -35.14 8.22
C VAL A 303 7.28 -36.34 9.14
N LEU A 304 6.02 -36.79 9.26
CA LEU A 304 5.65 -37.96 10.07
C LEU A 304 6.33 -39.24 9.55
N ASP A 305 6.37 -39.45 8.24
CA ASP A 305 7.03 -40.61 7.62
C ASP A 305 8.54 -40.59 7.85
N ALA A 306 9.16 -39.41 7.79
CA ALA A 306 10.57 -39.25 8.11
C ALA A 306 10.86 -39.53 9.59
N LEU A 307 10.00 -39.07 10.50
CA LEU A 307 10.11 -39.37 11.93
C LEU A 307 9.97 -40.87 12.18
N GLU A 308 8.95 -41.51 11.60
CA GLU A 308 8.70 -42.96 11.74
C GLU A 308 9.84 -43.81 11.16
N GLY A 309 10.51 -43.33 10.10
CA GLY A 309 11.70 -43.98 9.53
C GLY A 309 13.00 -43.70 10.27
N SER A 310 13.01 -42.78 11.24
CA SER A 310 14.18 -42.39 12.03
C SER A 310 14.33 -43.22 13.32
N PRO A 311 15.51 -43.25 13.96
CA PRO A 311 15.66 -43.88 15.27
C PRO A 311 14.88 -43.17 16.40
N TYR A 312 14.30 -42.00 16.13
CA TYR A 312 13.62 -41.17 17.12
C TYR A 312 12.11 -41.45 17.24
N ALA A 313 11.55 -42.30 16.38
CA ALA A 313 10.10 -42.53 16.25
C ALA A 313 9.36 -42.80 17.56
N GLU A 314 9.94 -43.64 18.42
CA GLU A 314 9.32 -44.07 19.69
C GLU A 314 9.59 -43.10 20.86
N ASN A 315 10.55 -42.19 20.72
CA ASN A 315 10.93 -41.23 21.76
C ASN A 315 10.60 -39.78 21.38
N THR A 316 9.64 -39.56 20.47
CA THR A 316 9.27 -38.21 20.02
C THR A 316 7.82 -37.90 20.33
N ILE A 317 7.58 -36.79 21.03
CA ILE A 317 6.27 -36.19 21.20
C ILE A 317 5.96 -35.39 19.94
N VAL A 318 4.79 -35.61 19.34
CA VAL A 318 4.30 -34.86 18.18
C VAL A 318 3.11 -34.02 18.63
N VAL A 319 3.14 -32.73 18.33
CA VAL A 319 2.02 -31.81 18.57
C VAL A 319 1.65 -31.13 17.26
N VAL A 320 0.40 -31.26 16.82
CA VAL A 320 -0.16 -30.52 15.69
C VAL A 320 -1.18 -29.51 16.22
N TRP A 321 -1.07 -28.26 15.79
CA TRP A 321 -1.99 -27.20 16.17
C TRP A 321 -2.19 -26.18 15.04
N SER A 322 -3.38 -25.57 14.98
CA SER A 322 -3.64 -24.38 14.16
C SER A 322 -3.69 -23.13 15.03
N ASP A 323 -3.12 -22.01 14.57
CA ASP A 323 -3.07 -20.79 15.40
C ASP A 323 -4.44 -20.18 15.66
N HIS A 324 -5.38 -20.30 14.74
CA HIS A 324 -6.82 -20.03 14.93
C HIS A 324 -7.62 -20.60 13.74
N GLY A 325 -8.95 -20.63 13.86
CA GLY A 325 -9.85 -21.03 12.77
C GLY A 325 -10.15 -19.92 11.76
N TYR A 326 -11.08 -20.16 10.83
CA TYR A 326 -11.39 -19.26 9.72
C TYR A 326 -12.86 -19.43 9.27
N HIS A 327 -13.58 -18.31 9.08
CA HIS A 327 -14.94 -18.31 8.53
C HIS A 327 -14.94 -18.42 7.01
N LEU A 328 -15.86 -19.22 6.47
CA LEU A 328 -16.07 -19.43 5.03
C LEU A 328 -17.56 -19.25 4.66
N GLY A 329 -18.20 -18.25 5.28
CA GLY A 329 -19.60 -17.86 5.03
C GLY A 329 -20.48 -17.85 6.28
N GLU A 330 -20.10 -18.58 7.33
CA GLU A 330 -20.83 -18.63 8.60
C GLU A 330 -21.00 -17.23 9.20
N LYS A 331 -22.18 -16.99 9.77
CA LYS A 331 -22.56 -15.69 10.35
C LYS A 331 -22.36 -14.50 9.41
N GLY A 332 -22.41 -14.75 8.09
CA GLY A 332 -22.15 -13.75 7.07
C GLY A 332 -20.74 -13.16 7.13
N ASP A 333 -19.75 -13.89 7.65
CA ASP A 333 -18.35 -13.47 7.69
C ASP A 333 -17.47 -14.34 6.77
N TRP A 334 -16.33 -13.80 6.36
CA TRP A 334 -15.30 -14.52 5.63
C TRP A 334 -13.94 -14.09 6.17
N GLY A 335 -13.23 -15.01 6.81
CA GLY A 335 -11.94 -14.79 7.45
C GLY A 335 -11.91 -14.86 8.97
N LYS A 336 -10.89 -14.23 9.55
CA LYS A 336 -10.55 -14.26 10.98
C LYS A 336 -10.97 -12.98 11.73
N HIS A 337 -10.56 -12.87 13.00
CA HIS A 337 -10.84 -11.76 13.93
C HIS A 337 -12.23 -11.80 14.58
N THR A 338 -12.70 -12.99 14.99
CA THR A 338 -13.99 -13.13 15.69
C THR A 338 -13.83 -13.97 16.95
N LEU A 339 -14.76 -13.83 17.88
CA LEU A 339 -14.78 -14.55 19.16
C LEU A 339 -15.69 -15.79 19.12
N TRP A 340 -16.23 -16.11 17.94
CA TRP A 340 -17.12 -17.24 17.71
C TRP A 340 -16.35 -18.56 17.59
N GLU A 341 -17.09 -19.66 17.73
CA GLU A 341 -16.61 -21.04 17.68
C GLU A 341 -15.74 -21.27 16.44
N ARG A 342 -16.24 -20.92 15.25
CA ARG A 342 -15.59 -21.20 13.96
C ARG A 342 -14.17 -20.64 13.80
N THR A 343 -13.84 -19.55 14.49
CA THR A 343 -12.47 -18.99 14.49
C THR A 343 -11.66 -19.36 15.71
N SER A 344 -12.26 -19.96 16.73
CA SER A 344 -11.58 -20.30 17.97
C SER A 344 -11.29 -21.78 18.12
N ASN A 345 -12.22 -22.68 17.79
CA ASN A 345 -12.01 -24.13 17.83
C ASN A 345 -11.12 -24.57 16.65
N VAL A 346 -10.05 -25.31 16.95
CA VAL A 346 -8.96 -25.59 16.02
C VAL A 346 -8.47 -27.03 16.13
N PRO A 347 -7.86 -27.58 15.05
CA PRO A 347 -7.11 -28.82 15.13
C PRO A 347 -6.06 -28.78 16.26
N PHE A 348 -6.12 -29.76 17.16
CA PHE A 348 -5.16 -29.90 18.25
C PHE A 348 -4.95 -31.38 18.60
N LEU A 349 -3.82 -31.93 18.15
CA LEU A 349 -3.50 -33.35 18.24
C LEU A 349 -2.15 -33.57 18.91
N TRP A 350 -2.07 -34.60 19.76
CA TRP A 350 -0.85 -34.99 20.45
C TRP A 350 -0.60 -36.48 20.26
N ALA A 351 0.66 -36.90 20.07
CA ALA A 351 1.04 -38.30 20.07
C ALA A 351 2.46 -38.49 20.64
N GLY A 352 2.82 -39.70 21.01
CA GLY A 352 4.17 -40.05 21.46
C GLY A 352 4.26 -40.44 22.95
N PRO A 353 5.47 -40.41 23.55
CA PRO A 353 5.68 -40.79 24.95
C PRO A 353 4.79 -39.99 25.91
N GLY A 354 4.12 -40.70 26.83
CA GLY A 354 3.22 -40.08 27.82
C GLY A 354 1.84 -39.69 27.29
N VAL A 355 1.53 -39.99 26.02
CA VAL A 355 0.23 -39.70 25.39
C VAL A 355 -0.52 -41.00 25.07
N ALA A 356 -1.80 -41.05 25.40
CA ALA A 356 -2.69 -42.17 25.07
C ALA A 356 -2.82 -42.35 23.54
N LYS A 357 -3.11 -43.57 23.10
CA LYS A 357 -3.21 -43.91 21.67
C LYS A 357 -4.66 -44.05 21.23
N GLY A 358 -5.02 -43.40 20.12
CA GLY A 358 -6.32 -43.56 19.46
C GLY A 358 -7.49 -43.11 20.32
N ALA A 359 -7.30 -42.03 21.08
CA ALA A 359 -8.30 -41.50 22.00
C ALA A 359 -8.73 -40.08 21.60
N GLU A 360 -9.91 -39.70 22.06
CA GLU A 360 -10.45 -38.36 21.89
C GLU A 360 -10.72 -37.73 23.25
N SER A 361 -10.62 -36.40 23.32
CA SER A 361 -10.96 -35.61 24.50
C SER A 361 -11.86 -34.44 24.11
N ASP A 362 -13.00 -34.34 24.77
CA ASP A 362 -13.96 -33.23 24.67
C ASP A 362 -13.80 -32.21 25.82
N GLY A 363 -12.75 -32.35 26.63
CA GLY A 363 -12.40 -31.35 27.64
C GLY A 363 -11.98 -30.05 26.97
N THR A 364 -12.54 -28.92 27.42
CA THR A 364 -12.20 -27.61 26.88
C THR A 364 -10.75 -27.25 27.22
N VAL A 365 -9.93 -27.03 26.19
CA VAL A 365 -8.52 -26.67 26.34
C VAL A 365 -8.19 -25.40 25.56
N SER A 366 -7.07 -24.77 25.91
CA SER A 366 -6.54 -23.61 25.18
C SER A 366 -5.15 -23.92 24.65
N LEU A 367 -4.80 -23.40 23.48
CA LEU A 367 -3.45 -23.57 22.94
C LEU A 367 -2.34 -23.02 23.85
N ILE A 368 -2.65 -22.10 24.78
CA ILE A 368 -1.69 -21.61 25.78
C ILE A 368 -1.23 -22.73 26.75
N ASP A 369 -2.00 -23.81 26.84
CA ASP A 369 -1.70 -24.99 27.66
C ASP A 369 -0.47 -25.78 27.16
N MET A 370 -0.06 -25.58 25.89
CA MET A 370 1.08 -26.29 25.31
C MET A 370 2.38 -26.07 26.08
N TYR A 371 2.68 -24.83 26.49
CA TYR A 371 3.94 -24.51 27.18
C TYR A 371 4.05 -25.24 28.54
N PRO A 372 3.11 -25.10 29.50
CA PRO A 372 3.19 -25.85 30.75
C PRO A 372 3.13 -27.37 30.54
N THR A 373 2.42 -27.86 29.51
CA THR A 373 2.41 -29.29 29.17
C THR A 373 3.79 -29.80 28.75
N LEU A 374 4.49 -29.07 27.90
CA LEU A 374 5.83 -29.44 27.45
C LEU A 374 6.87 -29.33 28.58
N ILE A 375 6.69 -28.42 29.54
CA ILE A 375 7.50 -28.39 30.75
C ILE A 375 7.41 -29.72 31.49
N ASP A 376 6.20 -30.21 31.72
CA ASP A 376 5.97 -31.43 32.48
C ASP A 376 6.43 -32.69 31.72
N LEU A 377 6.08 -32.81 30.44
CA LEU A 377 6.41 -33.99 29.63
C LEU A 377 7.92 -34.11 29.33
N CYS A 378 8.61 -32.98 29.15
CA CYS A 378 10.01 -32.95 28.74
C CYS A 378 10.98 -32.66 29.91
N GLY A 379 10.45 -32.37 31.10
CA GLY A 379 11.23 -31.97 32.27
C GLY A 379 12.00 -30.67 32.06
N LEU A 380 11.37 -29.67 31.42
CA LEU A 380 12.01 -28.38 31.14
C LEU A 380 12.13 -27.53 32.41
N PRO A 381 13.12 -26.61 32.50
CA PRO A 381 13.13 -25.63 33.57
C PRO A 381 11.88 -24.75 33.49
N LYS A 382 11.27 -24.46 34.65
CA LYS A 382 10.19 -23.49 34.73
C LYS A 382 10.72 -22.10 34.37
N PRO A 383 10.07 -21.35 33.46
CA PRO A 383 10.49 -20.02 33.10
C PRO A 383 10.22 -19.03 34.24
N GLU A 384 10.84 -17.85 34.18
CA GLU A 384 10.66 -16.80 35.20
C GLU A 384 9.26 -16.19 35.18
N GLN A 385 8.65 -16.05 34.00
CA GLN A 385 7.28 -15.54 33.90
C GLN A 385 6.25 -16.56 34.38
N GLN A 386 5.14 -16.06 34.90
CA GLN A 386 3.99 -16.89 35.22
C GLN A 386 3.30 -17.35 33.92
N LEU A 387 3.22 -18.67 33.75
CA LEU A 387 2.43 -19.29 32.68
C LEU A 387 0.96 -19.29 33.06
N GLU A 388 0.10 -18.90 32.11
CA GLU A 388 -1.35 -18.74 32.30
C GLU A 388 -2.16 -19.93 31.79
N GLY A 389 -1.50 -20.90 31.14
CA GLY A 389 -2.10 -22.18 30.75
C GLY A 389 -2.05 -23.25 31.83
N ALA A 390 -2.81 -24.32 31.63
CA ALA A 390 -2.79 -25.52 32.46
C ALA A 390 -2.06 -26.65 31.74
N SER A 391 -1.29 -27.47 32.46
CA SER A 391 -0.66 -28.65 31.85
C SER A 391 -1.70 -29.72 31.53
N LEU A 392 -1.65 -30.23 30.29
CA LEU A 392 -2.50 -31.30 29.79
C LEU A 392 -1.87 -32.68 29.98
N ALA A 393 -0.70 -32.80 30.62
CA ALA A 393 0.04 -34.06 30.72
C ALA A 393 -0.82 -35.21 31.31
N VAL A 394 -1.66 -34.91 32.31
CA VAL A 394 -2.59 -35.89 32.90
C VAL A 394 -3.67 -36.29 31.91
N THR A 395 -4.33 -35.31 31.28
CA THR A 395 -5.35 -35.52 30.25
C THR A 395 -4.82 -36.30 29.05
N LEU A 396 -3.58 -36.02 28.63
CA LEU A 396 -2.92 -36.71 27.54
C LEU A 396 -2.62 -38.16 27.88
N ALA A 397 -2.20 -38.45 29.11
CA ALA A 397 -1.93 -39.81 29.56
C ALA A 397 -3.22 -40.64 29.74
N ASP A 398 -4.30 -40.01 30.20
CA ASP A 398 -5.61 -40.64 30.40
C ASP A 398 -6.76 -39.67 30.04
N PRO A 399 -7.17 -39.61 28.75
CA PRO A 399 -8.22 -38.71 28.29
C PRO A 399 -9.57 -38.91 28.97
N ALA A 400 -9.84 -40.10 29.53
CA ALA A 400 -11.07 -40.35 30.28
C ALA A 400 -11.15 -39.55 31.59
N THR A 401 -10.03 -39.00 32.06
CA THR A 401 -9.95 -38.13 33.24
C THR A 401 -10.05 -36.65 32.90
N ALA A 402 -10.26 -36.30 31.63
CA ALA A 402 -10.43 -34.92 31.22
C ALA A 402 -11.56 -34.25 32.00
N HIS A 403 -11.23 -33.14 32.67
CA HIS A 403 -12.20 -32.28 33.33
C HIS A 403 -12.48 -31.08 32.45
N ASP A 404 -13.75 -30.75 32.28
CA ASP A 404 -14.13 -29.53 31.59
C ASP A 404 -13.79 -28.30 32.44
N ARG A 405 -13.42 -27.21 31.78
CA ARG A 405 -13.02 -25.96 32.43
C ARG A 405 -13.40 -24.76 31.57
N ASP A 406 -13.51 -23.62 32.23
CA ASP A 406 -13.61 -22.35 31.51
C ASP A 406 -12.25 -21.96 30.91
N VAL A 407 -12.27 -21.65 29.62
CA VAL A 407 -11.14 -21.14 28.86
C VAL A 407 -11.38 -19.69 28.52
N PHE A 408 -10.35 -18.87 28.73
CA PHE A 408 -10.35 -17.45 28.39
C PHE A 408 -9.71 -17.22 27.02
N LEU A 409 -10.35 -16.40 26.18
CA LEU A 409 -9.86 -15.99 24.86
C LEU A 409 -9.91 -14.47 24.72
N PRO A 410 -8.75 -13.77 24.73
CA PRO A 410 -8.72 -12.33 24.48
C PRO A 410 -9.01 -12.00 23.01
N HIS A 411 -9.71 -10.89 22.78
CA HIS A 411 -9.90 -10.30 21.45
C HIS A 411 -8.69 -9.41 21.06
N MET A 412 -8.81 -8.65 19.96
CA MET A 412 -7.80 -7.71 19.48
C MET A 412 -7.85 -6.32 20.15
N ASN A 413 -8.75 -6.11 21.11
CA ASN A 413 -8.86 -4.88 21.88
C ASN A 413 -8.89 -5.22 23.38
N PRO A 414 -8.24 -4.42 24.24
CA PRO A 414 -8.33 -4.58 25.69
C PRO A 414 -9.78 -4.56 26.17
N GLY A 415 -10.16 -5.48 27.06
CA GLY A 415 -11.50 -5.58 27.62
C GLY A 415 -12.55 -6.27 26.74
N GLU A 416 -12.17 -6.71 25.54
CA GLU A 416 -13.00 -7.54 24.67
C GLU A 416 -12.48 -9.00 24.71
N TYR A 417 -13.35 -9.98 24.96
CA TYR A 417 -12.95 -11.38 25.14
C TYR A 417 -14.13 -12.36 24.99
N ALA A 418 -13.80 -13.64 24.91
CA ALA A 418 -14.74 -14.73 25.12
C ALA A 418 -14.28 -15.62 26.28
N VAL A 419 -15.25 -16.23 26.96
CA VAL A 419 -15.05 -17.34 27.89
C VAL A 419 -15.90 -18.49 27.39
N MET A 420 -15.28 -19.66 27.22
CA MET A 420 -15.95 -20.85 26.69
C MET A 420 -15.61 -22.10 27.49
N ASN A 421 -16.57 -23.01 27.53
CA ASN A 421 -16.43 -24.39 28.00
C ASN A 421 -17.27 -25.30 27.07
N ARG A 422 -17.50 -26.55 27.45
CA ARG A 422 -18.27 -27.52 26.63
C ARG A 422 -19.70 -27.08 26.36
N ASP A 423 -20.29 -26.35 27.29
CA ASP A 423 -21.72 -26.07 27.33
C ASP A 423 -22.04 -24.63 26.93
N TRP A 424 -21.13 -23.70 27.21
CA TRP A 424 -21.40 -22.27 27.11
C TRP A 424 -20.29 -21.53 26.39
N ARG A 425 -20.70 -20.50 25.66
CA ARG A 425 -19.82 -19.43 25.19
C ARG A 425 -20.40 -18.08 25.55
N TYR A 426 -19.62 -17.30 26.29
CA TYR A 426 -19.93 -15.92 26.62
C TYR A 426 -18.93 -15.00 25.93
N ILE A 427 -19.43 -13.96 25.27
CA ILE A 427 -18.61 -12.97 24.57
C ILE A 427 -18.92 -11.59 25.14
N ARG A 428 -17.87 -10.81 25.41
CA ARG A 428 -17.98 -9.43 25.87
C ARG A 428 -17.21 -8.50 24.95
N TYR A 429 -17.88 -7.44 24.49
CA TYR A 429 -17.29 -6.39 23.66
C TYR A 429 -17.06 -5.09 24.46
N GLY A 430 -16.40 -5.17 25.61
CA GLY A 430 -16.24 -4.03 26.50
C GLY A 430 -17.58 -3.46 26.96
N ASP A 431 -17.85 -2.20 26.62
CA ASP A 431 -19.11 -1.49 26.90
C ASP A 431 -20.13 -1.59 25.73
N ASP A 432 -19.75 -2.22 24.61
CA ASP A 432 -20.55 -2.24 23.39
C ASP A 432 -21.57 -3.39 23.33
N GLY A 433 -21.56 -4.29 24.32
CA GLY A 433 -22.54 -5.36 24.51
C GLY A 433 -21.95 -6.74 24.78
N GLU A 434 -22.83 -7.72 24.89
CA GLU A 434 -22.53 -9.11 25.27
C GLU A 434 -23.26 -10.10 24.35
N GLU A 435 -22.69 -11.30 24.21
CA GLU A 435 -23.35 -12.46 23.58
C GLU A 435 -23.24 -13.66 24.53
N LEU A 436 -24.25 -14.54 24.53
CA LEU A 436 -24.25 -15.78 25.30
C LEU A 436 -24.93 -16.89 24.48
N TYR A 437 -24.26 -18.03 24.35
CA TYR A 437 -24.72 -19.17 23.57
C TYR A 437 -24.69 -20.45 24.41
N ASP A 438 -25.77 -21.25 24.35
CA ASP A 438 -25.84 -22.63 24.85
C ASP A 438 -25.40 -23.58 23.73
N LEU A 439 -24.15 -24.02 23.77
CA LEU A 439 -23.52 -24.80 22.69
C LEU A 439 -24.11 -26.21 22.56
N LYS A 440 -24.79 -26.73 23.58
CA LYS A 440 -25.45 -28.05 23.51
C LYS A 440 -26.69 -28.00 22.62
N THR A 441 -27.45 -26.91 22.68
CA THR A 441 -28.69 -26.75 21.90
C THR A 441 -28.49 -25.90 20.65
N ASP A 442 -27.49 -25.04 20.65
CA ASP A 442 -27.17 -24.09 19.59
C ASP A 442 -25.67 -24.15 19.20
N PRO A 443 -25.22 -25.26 18.59
CA PRO A 443 -23.81 -25.44 18.20
C PRO A 443 -23.36 -24.49 17.09
N ASN A 444 -24.26 -23.70 16.48
CA ASN A 444 -23.95 -22.72 15.44
C ASN A 444 -23.99 -21.27 15.94
N GLU A 445 -24.25 -21.03 17.23
CA GLU A 445 -24.30 -19.69 17.84
C GLU A 445 -25.33 -18.75 17.16
N TRP A 446 -26.53 -19.26 16.87
CA TRP A 446 -27.62 -18.56 16.17
C TRP A 446 -28.59 -17.79 17.07
N GLU A 447 -28.64 -18.10 18.36
CA GLU A 447 -29.55 -17.45 19.31
C GLU A 447 -28.76 -16.86 20.48
N ASN A 448 -28.60 -15.53 20.45
CA ASN A 448 -27.95 -14.79 21.53
C ASN A 448 -28.87 -14.65 22.75
N LEU A 449 -28.57 -15.40 23.81
CA LEU A 449 -29.30 -15.43 25.07
C LEU A 449 -28.92 -14.29 26.04
N ALA A 450 -27.96 -13.42 25.69
CA ALA A 450 -27.40 -12.44 26.64
C ALA A 450 -28.42 -11.40 27.17
N SER A 451 -29.52 -11.19 26.43
CA SER A 451 -30.59 -10.27 26.81
C SER A 451 -31.65 -10.89 27.72
N ASP A 452 -31.67 -12.23 27.87
CA ASP A 452 -32.61 -12.93 28.73
C ASP A 452 -32.12 -12.88 30.19
N PRO A 453 -32.87 -12.26 31.11
CA PRO A 453 -32.45 -12.09 32.50
C PRO A 453 -32.32 -13.41 33.27
N THR A 454 -32.87 -14.52 32.78
CA THR A 454 -32.72 -15.84 33.41
C THR A 454 -31.28 -16.35 33.38
N PHE A 455 -30.46 -15.88 32.44
CA PHE A 455 -29.06 -16.28 32.30
C PHE A 455 -28.05 -15.33 32.95
N GLU A 456 -28.50 -14.29 33.67
CA GLU A 456 -27.57 -13.31 34.27
C GLU A 456 -26.58 -13.96 35.25
N SER A 457 -27.02 -14.94 36.03
CA SER A 457 -26.12 -15.69 36.94
C SER A 457 -25.06 -16.46 36.17
N LYS A 458 -25.39 -17.01 35.00
CA LYS A 458 -24.44 -17.74 34.14
C LYS A 458 -23.46 -16.79 33.48
N LYS A 459 -23.93 -15.62 33.01
CA LYS A 459 -23.03 -14.57 32.51
C LYS A 459 -22.05 -14.10 33.58
N GLU A 460 -22.49 -13.89 34.81
CA GLU A 460 -21.60 -13.45 35.89
C GLU A 460 -20.56 -14.51 36.25
N GLU A 461 -20.95 -15.78 36.27
CA GLU A 461 -20.03 -16.92 36.45
C GLU A 461 -18.94 -16.91 35.37
N LEU A 462 -19.32 -16.88 34.09
CA LEU A 462 -18.36 -16.91 32.97
C LEU A 462 -17.51 -15.63 32.92
N ARG A 463 -18.11 -14.47 33.20
CA ARG A 463 -17.43 -13.17 33.26
C ARG A 463 -16.34 -13.15 34.34
N SER A 464 -16.51 -13.89 35.43
CA SER A 464 -15.55 -13.94 36.55
C SER A 464 -14.22 -14.62 36.20
N VAL A 465 -14.17 -15.36 35.07
CA VAL A 465 -12.96 -16.02 34.58
C VAL A 465 -11.99 -15.02 33.94
N ALA A 466 -12.50 -13.93 33.39
CA ALA A 466 -11.69 -12.91 32.74
C ALA A 466 -10.93 -12.04 33.76
N PRO A 467 -9.73 -11.53 33.40
CA PRO A 467 -8.99 -10.65 34.29
C PRO A 467 -9.73 -9.31 34.49
N GLU A 468 -9.65 -8.76 35.70
CA GLU A 468 -10.20 -7.43 36.00
C GLU A 468 -9.40 -6.29 35.34
N VAL A 469 -8.10 -6.52 35.12
CA VAL A 469 -7.17 -5.54 34.56
C VAL A 469 -6.54 -6.09 33.29
N PHE A 470 -6.68 -5.32 32.22
CA PHE A 470 -6.11 -5.63 30.92
C PHE A 470 -4.87 -4.76 30.69
N ALA A 471 -3.77 -5.39 30.27
CA ALA A 471 -2.57 -4.69 29.84
C ALA A 471 -2.90 -3.72 28.70
N LYS A 472 -2.14 -2.62 28.62
CA LYS A 472 -2.26 -1.68 27.51
C LYS A 472 -1.69 -2.32 26.24
N PRO A 473 -2.24 -2.00 25.06
CA PRO A 473 -1.65 -2.46 23.80
C PRO A 473 -0.18 -2.03 23.70
N ILE A 474 0.67 -2.97 23.29
CA ILE A 474 2.08 -2.67 23.00
C ILE A 474 2.20 -1.65 21.86
N GLU A 475 3.22 -0.81 21.92
CA GLU A 475 3.44 0.24 20.94
C GLU A 475 3.99 -0.33 19.62
N ASP A 476 3.62 0.27 18.49
CA ASP A 476 4.20 -0.07 17.19
C ASP A 476 5.71 0.17 17.18
N LEU A 477 6.47 -0.79 16.62
CA LEU A 477 7.91 -0.71 16.51
C LEU A 477 8.31 0.59 15.80
N ASN A 478 8.95 1.50 16.55
CA ASN A 478 9.29 2.84 16.07
C ASN A 478 10.30 2.79 14.89
N ALA A 479 9.97 3.45 13.78
CA ALA A 479 10.81 3.58 12.59
C ALA A 479 12.16 4.31 12.81
N ARG A 480 12.40 4.87 14.00
CA ARG A 480 13.69 5.42 14.46
C ARG A 480 14.53 4.42 15.25
N LYS A 481 14.44 3.14 14.93
CA LYS A 481 15.39 2.15 15.42
C LYS A 481 16.31 1.73 14.27
N SER A 482 17.59 1.53 14.55
CA SER A 482 18.52 0.92 13.60
C SER A 482 18.54 -0.59 13.85
N LEU A 483 18.33 -1.39 12.81
CA LEU A 483 18.64 -2.81 12.77
C LEU A 483 20.15 -2.99 12.88
N VAL A 484 20.59 -3.61 13.96
CA VAL A 484 21.96 -4.05 14.22
C VAL A 484 21.99 -5.56 14.01
N VAL A 485 22.85 -6.04 13.11
CA VAL A 485 23.04 -7.48 12.83
C VAL A 485 24.41 -7.89 13.37
N GLU A 486 24.44 -8.89 14.25
CA GLU A 486 25.64 -9.43 14.90
C GLU A 486 25.65 -10.96 14.74
N GLY A 487 26.45 -11.45 13.79
CA GLY A 487 26.45 -12.87 13.43
C GLY A 487 25.08 -13.30 12.89
N ASP A 488 24.49 -14.32 13.50
CA ASP A 488 23.14 -14.82 13.20
C ASP A 488 22.02 -14.12 13.99
N THR A 489 22.37 -13.12 14.80
CA THR A 489 21.40 -12.37 15.63
C THR A 489 21.20 -10.97 15.09
N PHE A 490 20.04 -10.37 15.38
CA PHE A 490 19.80 -8.95 15.13
C PHE A 490 18.87 -8.36 16.18
N ARG A 491 18.97 -7.04 16.36
CA ARG A 491 18.10 -6.27 17.25
C ARG A 491 17.91 -4.86 16.73
N TRP A 492 16.83 -4.23 17.14
CA TRP A 492 16.54 -2.83 16.84
C TRP A 492 17.01 -1.94 17.99
N GLU A 493 18.07 -1.17 17.77
CA GLU A 493 18.58 -0.18 18.74
C GLU A 493 18.05 1.21 18.42
N ARG A 494 17.91 2.08 19.42
CA ARG A 494 17.46 3.47 19.22
C ARG A 494 18.46 4.19 18.28
N GLY A 495 18.01 4.64 17.11
CA GLY A 495 18.88 5.12 16.03
C GLY A 495 18.16 5.98 14.98
N GLN A 496 18.78 6.19 13.81
CA GLN A 496 18.20 7.03 12.74
C GLN A 496 17.22 6.27 11.82
N GLY A 497 17.07 4.95 11.98
CA GLY A 497 16.34 4.11 11.03
C GLY A 497 17.23 3.68 9.86
N ASN A 498 17.75 2.45 9.86
CA ASN A 498 18.59 1.90 8.78
C ASN A 498 17.99 0.65 8.10
N TYR A 499 16.75 0.30 8.44
CA TYR A 499 16.06 -0.82 7.82
C TYR A 499 15.49 -0.44 6.45
N VAL A 500 15.82 -1.26 5.47
CA VAL A 500 15.34 -1.15 4.10
C VAL A 500 14.40 -2.34 3.86
N PRO A 501 13.08 -2.18 3.98
CA PRO A 501 12.15 -3.25 3.61
C PRO A 501 12.32 -3.55 2.12
N ARG A 502 12.61 -4.81 1.78
CA ARG A 502 12.55 -5.27 0.40
C ARG A 502 11.08 -5.31 -0.05
N PRO A 503 10.78 -5.06 -1.33
CA PRO A 503 9.42 -5.15 -1.84
C PRO A 503 8.85 -6.55 -1.59
N VAL A 504 7.63 -6.62 -1.06
CA VAL A 504 6.84 -7.86 -1.10
C VAL A 504 6.58 -8.14 -2.57
N HIS A 505 7.13 -9.24 -3.08
CA HIS A 505 6.86 -9.64 -4.46
C HIS A 505 5.39 -9.96 -4.58
N ARG A 506 4.73 -9.36 -5.58
CA ARG A 506 3.35 -9.66 -5.87
C ARG A 506 3.24 -10.14 -7.31
N PRO A 507 2.70 -11.34 -7.53
CA PRO A 507 2.83 -12.06 -8.80
C PRO A 507 2.20 -11.38 -10.03
N TYR A 508 1.41 -10.31 -9.85
CA TYR A 508 0.90 -9.49 -10.95
C TYR A 508 1.96 -8.58 -11.61
N THR A 509 3.20 -8.54 -11.09
CA THR A 509 4.22 -7.63 -11.63
C THR A 509 4.89 -8.13 -12.91
N ASN A 510 4.65 -9.36 -13.37
CA ASN A 510 5.32 -9.92 -14.55
C ASN A 510 4.40 -10.86 -15.38
N ALA A 511 4.29 -10.57 -16.68
CA ALA A 511 3.85 -11.41 -17.82
C ALA A 511 2.37 -11.38 -18.27
N ILE A 512 2.12 -10.66 -19.38
CA ILE A 512 1.52 -11.22 -20.59
C ILE A 512 2.39 -10.81 -21.79
N ASN A 513 3.27 -11.71 -22.24
CA ASN A 513 3.72 -11.76 -23.62
C ASN A 513 3.82 -13.25 -24.02
N ASP A 514 2.83 -13.67 -24.80
CA ASP A 514 2.85 -14.73 -25.82
C ASP A 514 3.53 -16.08 -25.49
N ASN A 515 2.71 -17.05 -25.09
CA ASN A 515 3.06 -18.47 -25.10
C ASN A 515 3.02 -19.03 -26.54
N SER A 516 4.10 -18.86 -27.29
CA SER A 516 4.35 -19.69 -28.47
C SER A 516 5.85 -19.86 -28.78
N LYS A 517 6.60 -20.61 -27.95
CA LYS A 517 7.71 -21.50 -28.39
C LYS A 517 8.29 -22.34 -27.24
N PRO A 518 8.72 -23.60 -27.50
CA PRO A 518 9.26 -24.48 -26.47
C PRO A 518 10.71 -24.14 -26.13
N LEU A 519 11.03 -24.22 -24.84
CA LEU A 519 12.38 -24.14 -24.27
C LEU A 519 13.28 -25.24 -24.86
N LYS A 520 14.49 -24.87 -25.30
CA LYS A 520 15.57 -25.81 -25.60
C LYS A 520 16.58 -25.84 -24.47
N ASP A 521 16.88 -27.06 -24.03
CA ASP A 521 18.01 -27.47 -23.20
C ASP A 521 19.35 -26.86 -23.64
N VAL A 522 20.12 -26.35 -22.68
CA VAL A 522 21.60 -26.35 -22.77
C VAL A 522 22.23 -26.56 -21.39
N GLY A 523 22.57 -27.83 -21.13
CA GLY A 523 23.88 -28.31 -20.66
C GLY A 523 24.76 -27.46 -19.73
N SER A 524 24.94 -27.99 -18.52
CA SER A 524 26.18 -28.05 -17.72
C SER A 524 27.47 -27.63 -18.44
N LYS A 525 28.21 -26.69 -17.83
CA LYS A 525 29.67 -26.78 -17.67
C LYS A 525 30.22 -25.89 -16.56
N SER A 526 31.23 -26.46 -15.91
CA SER A 526 31.89 -26.18 -14.65
C SER A 526 32.85 -24.97 -14.62
N SER A 527 32.96 -24.39 -13.42
CA SER A 527 34.15 -23.83 -12.73
C SER A 527 35.29 -23.19 -13.55
N GLY A 528 35.51 -21.90 -13.31
CA GLY A 528 36.76 -21.18 -13.61
C GLY A 528 36.78 -19.81 -12.95
N GLU A 529 37.84 -19.55 -12.18
CA GLU A 529 38.11 -18.37 -11.35
C GLU A 529 37.89 -17.02 -12.07
N ARG A 530 37.33 -16.02 -11.37
CA ARG A 530 37.31 -14.61 -11.82
C ARG A 530 38.41 -13.81 -11.11
N PRO A 531 39.35 -13.18 -11.83
CA PRO A 531 40.05 -12.03 -11.30
C PRO A 531 39.21 -10.77 -11.48
N ALA A 532 39.35 -9.85 -10.52
CA ALA A 532 38.73 -8.53 -10.53
C ALA A 532 39.13 -7.73 -11.77
N GLY A 533 38.13 -7.18 -12.47
CA GLY A 533 38.32 -6.27 -13.59
C GLY A 533 37.00 -5.63 -13.99
N ARG A 534 36.85 -4.34 -13.69
CA ARG A 534 35.76 -3.47 -14.18
C ARG A 534 35.61 -3.61 -15.69
N ARG A 535 34.38 -3.84 -16.15
CA ARG A 535 33.92 -3.46 -17.49
C ARG A 535 32.65 -2.62 -17.36
N GLN A 536 32.80 -1.32 -17.58
CA GLN A 536 31.70 -0.45 -18.00
C GLN A 536 31.28 -0.89 -19.41
N THR A 537 30.01 -1.26 -19.58
CA THR A 537 29.34 -1.25 -20.89
C THR A 537 28.53 0.04 -20.93
N GLY A 538 28.81 0.91 -21.92
CA GLY A 538 28.20 2.23 -22.03
C GLY A 538 26.70 2.17 -22.25
N HIS A 539 25.92 2.63 -21.27
CA HIS A 539 24.54 3.05 -21.49
C HIS A 539 24.56 4.42 -22.18
N LYS A 540 23.89 4.54 -23.33
CA LYS A 540 23.59 5.83 -23.98
C LYS A 540 22.75 6.66 -22.99
N LYS A 541 23.16 7.90 -22.71
CA LYS A 541 22.45 8.80 -21.77
C LYS A 541 21.06 9.16 -22.33
N THR A 542 20.04 9.13 -21.48
CA THR A 542 18.61 9.36 -21.81
C THR A 542 18.34 10.81 -22.21
N ASN A 543 17.48 11.05 -23.20
CA ASN A 543 17.00 12.39 -23.58
C ASN A 543 15.76 12.80 -22.77
N ILE A 544 15.47 14.10 -22.69
CA ILE A 544 14.31 14.63 -21.93
C ILE A 544 13.55 15.67 -22.75
N LEU A 545 12.24 15.49 -22.90
CA LEU A 545 11.29 16.48 -23.38
C LEU A 545 10.32 16.83 -22.24
N PHE A 546 10.41 18.06 -21.74
CA PHE A 546 9.54 18.59 -20.69
C PHE A 546 8.54 19.59 -21.29
N VAL A 547 7.26 19.22 -21.34
CA VAL A 547 6.18 20.05 -21.85
C VAL A 547 5.36 20.61 -20.68
N VAL A 548 5.22 21.93 -20.64
CA VAL A 548 4.43 22.62 -19.61
C VAL A 548 3.46 23.63 -20.23
N CYS A 549 2.18 23.49 -19.92
CA CYS A 549 1.12 24.42 -20.30
C CYS A 549 0.81 25.41 -19.17
N ASP A 550 0.46 26.64 -19.53
CA ASP A 550 0.12 27.72 -18.60
C ASP A 550 -1.40 27.81 -18.40
N ASP A 551 -1.86 27.77 -17.14
CA ASP A 551 -3.27 27.87 -16.75
C ASP A 551 -4.17 26.71 -17.30
N LEU A 552 -3.62 25.51 -17.55
CA LEU A 552 -4.38 24.34 -18.04
C LEU A 552 -4.91 23.51 -16.86
N ASN A 553 -6.24 23.49 -16.70
CA ASN A 553 -6.90 22.66 -15.70
C ASN A 553 -7.06 21.19 -16.18
N THR A 554 -7.71 20.36 -15.38
CA THR A 554 -7.98 18.95 -15.68
C THR A 554 -9.13 18.74 -16.68
N HIS A 555 -9.59 19.77 -17.41
CA HIS A 555 -10.58 19.62 -18.48
C HIS A 555 -9.92 19.15 -19.78
N VAL A 556 -9.24 18.00 -19.72
CA VAL A 556 -8.62 17.34 -20.88
C VAL A 556 -8.89 15.84 -20.81
N SER A 557 -8.90 15.17 -21.96
CA SER A 557 -9.23 13.74 -22.04
C SER A 557 -8.36 12.84 -21.15
N PRO A 558 -7.04 13.06 -20.94
CA PRO A 558 -6.27 12.22 -20.00
C PRO A 558 -6.74 12.32 -18.55
N SER A 559 -7.44 13.40 -18.19
CA SER A 559 -8.02 13.59 -16.85
C SER A 559 -9.48 13.13 -16.75
N GLY A 560 -10.03 12.51 -17.81
CA GLY A 560 -11.41 12.01 -17.86
C GLY A 560 -12.44 13.07 -18.26
N TYR A 561 -12.04 14.16 -18.93
CA TYR A 561 -12.95 15.20 -19.41
C TYR A 561 -13.07 15.15 -20.93
N ASP A 562 -14.17 14.57 -21.41
CA ASP A 562 -14.36 14.26 -22.84
C ASP A 562 -15.00 15.40 -23.65
N ALA A 563 -15.44 16.49 -23.01
CA ALA A 563 -16.09 17.61 -23.69
C ALA A 563 -15.12 18.50 -24.50
N ILE A 564 -13.80 18.24 -24.45
CA ILE A 564 -12.79 18.92 -25.27
C ILE A 564 -12.04 17.91 -26.16
N GLN A 565 -12.05 18.15 -27.46
CA GLN A 565 -11.32 17.38 -28.46
C GLN A 565 -9.82 17.60 -28.30
N THR A 566 -9.15 16.58 -27.74
CA THR A 566 -7.71 16.56 -27.43
C THR A 566 -7.05 15.25 -27.92
N PRO A 567 -7.13 14.94 -29.23
CA PRO A 567 -6.66 13.66 -29.76
C PRO A 567 -5.15 13.42 -29.57
N THR A 568 -4.34 14.48 -29.58
CA THR A 568 -2.89 14.36 -29.37
C THR A 568 -2.59 13.96 -27.93
N LEU A 569 -3.23 14.61 -26.97
CA LEU A 569 -3.08 14.28 -25.55
C LEU A 569 -3.65 12.89 -25.24
N ALA A 570 -4.75 12.48 -25.87
CA ALA A 570 -5.27 11.12 -25.76
C ALA A 570 -4.27 10.10 -26.32
N GLY A 571 -3.65 10.37 -27.47
CA GLY A 571 -2.60 9.55 -28.05
C GLY A 571 -1.35 9.47 -27.17
N LEU A 572 -0.92 10.60 -26.60
CA LEU A 572 0.19 10.62 -25.63
C LEU A 572 -0.16 9.79 -24.39
N ALA A 573 -1.37 9.91 -23.85
CA ALA A 573 -1.81 9.14 -22.70
C ALA A 573 -1.83 7.63 -22.98
N ALA A 574 -2.20 7.20 -24.19
CA ALA A 574 -2.11 5.80 -24.61
C ALA A 574 -0.68 5.25 -24.67
N GLU A 575 0.34 6.12 -24.77
CA GLU A 575 1.76 5.76 -24.78
C GLU A 575 2.49 6.16 -23.48
N SER A 576 1.77 6.70 -22.49
CA SER A 576 2.33 7.21 -21.23
C SER A 576 1.62 6.60 -20.02
N MET A 577 2.19 6.80 -18.84
CA MET A 577 1.47 6.68 -17.58
C MET A 577 0.80 8.01 -17.23
N THR A 578 -0.49 7.95 -16.88
CA THR A 578 -1.27 9.12 -16.44
C THR A 578 -1.40 9.16 -14.92
N PHE A 579 -0.90 10.20 -14.27
CA PHE A 579 -1.11 10.38 -12.83
C PHE A 579 -2.38 11.17 -12.57
N ARG A 580 -3.39 10.50 -12.00
CA ARG A 580 -4.69 11.13 -11.73
C ARG A 580 -4.63 12.07 -10.54
N ASN A 581 -3.70 11.91 -9.61
CA ASN A 581 -3.61 12.73 -8.39
C ASN A 581 -2.31 13.56 -8.35
N ALA A 582 -2.15 14.50 -9.30
CA ALA A 582 -1.00 15.39 -9.41
C ALA A 582 -1.33 16.85 -9.06
N TYR A 583 -0.53 17.47 -8.18
CA TYR A 583 -0.83 18.78 -7.60
C TYR A 583 0.34 19.78 -7.67
N CYS A 584 0.02 21.03 -8.00
CA CYS A 584 0.96 22.15 -7.91
C CYS A 584 1.11 22.65 -6.48
N GLN A 585 2.27 23.25 -6.17
CA GLN A 585 2.55 23.75 -4.81
C GLN A 585 1.95 25.14 -4.58
N TYR A 586 1.63 25.85 -5.67
CA TYR A 586 1.06 27.19 -5.61
C TYR A 586 0.21 27.46 -6.86
N PRO A 587 -1.08 27.85 -6.73
CA PRO A 587 -2.00 28.03 -7.86
C PRO A 587 -1.79 29.40 -8.57
N VAL A 588 -0.53 29.75 -8.88
CA VAL A 588 -0.08 30.96 -9.59
C VAL A 588 1.24 30.67 -10.32
N CYS A 589 1.34 31.10 -11.58
CA CYS A 589 2.45 30.79 -12.48
C CYS A 589 3.86 30.92 -11.89
N GLY A 590 4.26 32.10 -11.43
CA GLY A 590 5.62 32.38 -10.94
C GLY A 590 6.03 31.48 -9.79
N PRO A 591 5.30 31.49 -8.66
CA PRO A 591 5.55 30.60 -7.54
C PRO A 591 5.53 29.10 -7.89
N SER A 592 4.57 28.66 -8.73
CA SER A 592 4.51 27.25 -9.12
C SER A 592 5.73 26.83 -9.94
N ARG A 593 6.08 27.62 -10.95
CA ARG A 593 7.23 27.37 -11.83
C ARG A 593 8.54 27.43 -11.08
N ALA A 594 8.71 28.41 -10.20
CA ALA A 594 9.86 28.47 -9.30
C ALA A 594 9.96 27.19 -8.45
N SER A 595 8.82 26.69 -7.95
CA SER A 595 8.79 25.51 -7.10
C SER A 595 9.25 24.24 -7.82
N PHE A 596 8.64 23.86 -8.95
CA PHE A 596 9.01 22.63 -9.64
C PHE A 596 10.34 22.73 -10.39
N LEU A 597 10.76 23.92 -10.84
CA LEU A 597 12.07 24.11 -11.48
C LEU A 597 13.22 24.07 -10.48
N THR A 598 12.98 24.29 -9.18
CA THR A 598 14.01 24.17 -8.13
C THR A 598 13.84 22.91 -7.28
N GLY A 599 12.69 22.23 -7.38
CA GLY A 599 12.36 21.11 -6.51
C GLY A 599 12.17 21.52 -5.05
N ARG A 600 11.86 22.80 -4.80
CA ARG A 600 11.63 23.37 -3.45
C ARG A 600 10.22 23.94 -3.34
N TYR A 601 9.58 23.86 -2.18
CA TYR A 601 8.26 24.44 -1.94
C TYR A 601 8.31 25.98 -1.93
N PRO A 602 7.20 26.68 -2.20
CA PRO A 602 7.16 28.14 -2.30
C PRO A 602 7.76 28.87 -1.09
N GLN A 603 7.53 28.35 0.13
CA GLN A 603 8.11 28.94 1.34
C GLN A 603 9.64 28.83 1.41
N ALA A 604 10.23 27.79 0.84
CA ALA A 604 11.68 27.62 0.76
C ALA A 604 12.27 28.49 -0.36
N THR A 605 11.57 28.63 -1.49
CA THR A 605 12.03 29.51 -2.59
C THR A 605 11.88 31.02 -2.28
N GLY A 606 10.99 31.38 -1.36
CA GLY A 606 10.59 32.78 -1.13
C GLY A 606 9.75 33.41 -2.25
N VAL A 607 9.55 32.73 -3.38
CA VAL A 607 8.76 33.23 -4.52
C VAL A 607 7.28 33.00 -4.26
N LEU A 608 6.60 34.00 -3.71
CA LEU A 608 5.19 33.93 -3.30
C LEU A 608 4.24 34.78 -4.16
N ASN A 609 4.74 35.39 -5.23
CA ASN A 609 3.94 36.05 -6.26
C ASN A 609 4.72 36.12 -7.59
N ASN A 610 4.07 36.62 -8.65
CA ASN A 610 4.66 36.71 -9.99
C ASN A 610 5.77 37.76 -10.15
N THR A 611 5.92 38.68 -9.19
CA THR A 611 6.88 39.80 -9.27
C THR A 611 8.20 39.53 -8.59
N ILE A 612 8.25 38.57 -7.66
CA ILE A 612 9.48 38.19 -6.96
C ILE A 612 10.37 37.41 -7.94
N ASP A 613 11.63 37.80 -8.03
CA ASP A 613 12.62 37.12 -8.85
C ASP A 613 13.21 35.92 -8.08
N LEU A 614 13.41 34.79 -8.77
CA LEU A 614 13.93 33.58 -8.16
C LEU A 614 15.37 33.74 -7.67
N ARG A 615 16.23 34.41 -8.44
CA ARG A 615 17.64 34.59 -8.08
C ARG A 615 17.82 35.64 -6.99
N GLU A 616 16.88 36.58 -6.86
CA GLU A 616 16.83 37.49 -5.71
C GLU A 616 16.38 36.76 -4.43
N ALA A 617 15.37 35.89 -4.52
CA ALA A 617 14.77 35.25 -3.35
C ALA A 617 15.51 33.98 -2.87
N CYS A 618 16.09 33.22 -3.79
CA CYS A 618 16.78 31.94 -3.53
C CYS A 618 18.01 31.83 -4.45
N PRO A 619 19.06 32.64 -4.24
CA PRO A 619 20.22 32.73 -5.13
C PRO A 619 21.00 31.42 -5.29
N ASP A 620 20.96 30.56 -4.27
CA ASP A 620 21.64 29.27 -4.16
C ASP A 620 20.93 28.12 -4.89
N ALA A 621 19.67 28.30 -5.32
CA ALA A 621 18.92 27.22 -5.95
C ALA A 621 19.46 26.92 -7.35
N VAL A 622 19.96 25.70 -7.55
CA VAL A 622 20.29 25.17 -8.88
C VAL A 622 19.01 24.71 -9.56
N THR A 623 18.63 25.38 -10.64
CA THR A 623 17.40 25.04 -11.37
C THR A 623 17.57 23.77 -12.20
N MET A 624 16.48 23.08 -12.46
CA MET A 624 16.44 21.86 -13.26
C MET A 624 17.17 21.98 -14.62
N PRO A 625 16.89 22.98 -15.48
CA PRO A 625 17.62 23.11 -16.73
C PRO A 625 19.10 23.46 -16.56
N GLU A 626 19.45 24.32 -15.61
CA GLU A 626 20.85 24.63 -15.26
C GLU A 626 21.62 23.36 -14.86
N PHE A 627 21.04 22.53 -14.00
CA PHE A 627 21.64 21.27 -13.58
C PHE A 627 21.90 20.32 -14.76
N PHE A 628 20.91 20.13 -15.65
CA PHE A 628 21.12 19.27 -16.82
C PHE A 628 22.19 19.83 -17.76
N LYS A 629 22.26 21.15 -17.94
CA LYS A 629 23.31 21.81 -18.72
C LYS A 629 24.70 21.54 -18.15
N GLU A 630 24.85 21.69 -16.84
CA GLU A 630 26.10 21.42 -16.12
C GLU A 630 26.55 19.95 -16.21
N HIS A 631 25.60 19.03 -16.37
CA HIS A 631 25.84 17.58 -16.48
C HIS A 631 25.98 17.08 -17.94
N GLY A 632 26.23 18.01 -18.86
CA GLY A 632 26.63 17.71 -20.24
C GLY A 632 25.47 17.51 -21.22
N TYR A 633 24.24 17.85 -20.84
CA TYR A 633 23.12 17.88 -21.77
C TYR A 633 23.17 19.15 -22.62
N TRP A 634 22.71 19.03 -23.87
CA TRP A 634 22.30 20.19 -24.63
C TRP A 634 20.91 20.62 -24.14
N THR A 635 20.81 21.84 -23.62
CA THR A 635 19.58 22.36 -23.01
C THR A 635 18.94 23.39 -23.91
N ALA A 636 17.65 23.24 -24.21
CA ALA A 636 16.94 24.24 -25.00
C ALA A 636 15.53 24.49 -24.49
N SER A 637 15.01 25.69 -24.72
CA SER A 637 13.64 26.03 -24.32
C SER A 637 12.92 26.97 -25.27
N THR A 638 11.62 26.71 -25.44
CA THR A 638 10.70 27.63 -26.14
C THR A 638 9.60 28.12 -25.22
N GLY A 639 9.17 29.36 -25.45
CA GLY A 639 7.97 29.90 -24.83
C GLY A 639 8.08 30.09 -23.31
N LYS A 640 7.02 29.77 -22.57
CA LYS A 640 6.91 30.07 -21.14
C LYS A 640 7.31 28.86 -20.29
N VAL A 641 8.59 28.77 -19.93
CA VAL A 641 9.11 27.81 -18.94
C VAL A 641 9.23 28.51 -17.59
N PHE A 642 10.11 29.51 -17.49
CA PHE A 642 10.08 30.52 -16.42
C PHE A 642 8.95 31.54 -16.67
N HIS A 643 8.40 32.11 -15.61
CA HIS A 643 7.18 32.93 -15.69
C HIS A 643 7.32 34.16 -16.59
N SER A 644 8.44 34.87 -16.53
CA SER A 644 8.70 36.08 -17.32
C SER A 644 10.10 36.08 -17.93
N THR A 645 10.36 36.99 -18.86
CA THR A 645 11.68 37.21 -19.43
C THR A 645 12.68 37.75 -18.42
N ARG A 646 12.22 38.43 -17.36
CA ARG A 646 13.09 38.91 -16.27
C ARG A 646 13.66 37.75 -15.45
N GLN A 647 12.83 36.73 -15.20
CA GLN A 647 13.20 35.53 -14.44
C GLN A 647 13.86 34.47 -15.33
N GLU A 648 14.05 34.74 -16.62
CA GLU A 648 14.67 33.80 -17.54
C GLU A 648 16.18 33.77 -17.29
N LEU A 649 16.74 32.56 -17.19
CA LEU A 649 18.14 32.38 -16.80
C LEU A 649 19.10 32.36 -18.00
N GLY A 650 18.56 32.40 -19.23
CA GLY A 650 19.35 32.55 -20.46
C GLY A 650 20.48 31.53 -20.55
N ASP A 651 21.70 32.01 -20.79
CA ASP A 651 22.89 31.18 -20.94
C ASP A 651 23.30 30.43 -19.66
N VAL A 652 22.72 30.70 -18.50
CA VAL A 652 22.93 29.88 -17.31
C VAL A 652 22.19 28.55 -17.45
N ALA A 653 20.94 28.57 -17.91
CA ALA A 653 20.08 27.38 -17.99
C ALA A 653 20.05 26.73 -19.38
N TRP A 654 20.33 27.47 -20.46
CA TRP A 654 20.05 27.05 -21.82
C TRP A 654 21.24 27.22 -22.76
N ASN A 655 21.47 26.26 -23.64
CA ASN A 655 22.29 26.44 -24.84
C ASN A 655 21.53 27.24 -25.92
N GLU A 656 20.21 27.05 -26.00
CA GLU A 656 19.35 27.80 -26.90
C GLU A 656 18.00 28.11 -26.24
N HIS A 657 17.58 29.36 -26.24
CA HIS A 657 16.27 29.76 -25.70
C HIS A 657 15.61 30.78 -26.61
N VAL A 658 14.34 30.55 -26.95
CA VAL A 658 13.57 31.42 -27.85
C VAL A 658 12.17 31.65 -27.30
N ARG A 659 11.72 32.92 -27.28
CA ARG A 659 10.33 33.28 -27.02
C ARG A 659 9.78 34.04 -28.22
N PHE A 660 8.66 33.54 -28.75
CA PHE A 660 7.99 34.19 -29.86
C PHE A 660 6.83 35.08 -29.39
N ASP A 661 6.56 36.10 -30.18
CA ASP A 661 5.30 36.83 -30.14
C ASP A 661 4.36 36.31 -31.23
N ASN A 662 3.06 36.54 -31.01
CA ASN A 662 2.07 36.36 -32.06
C ASN A 662 2.36 37.34 -33.20
N ASP A 663 2.06 36.96 -34.43
CA ASP A 663 1.96 37.92 -35.53
C ASP A 663 0.90 39.00 -35.21
N GLU A 664 1.00 40.14 -35.90
CA GLU A 664 0.00 41.21 -35.81
C GLU A 664 -1.39 40.67 -36.13
N LEU A 665 -2.31 40.79 -35.16
CA LEU A 665 -3.72 40.41 -35.29
C LEU A 665 -4.35 41.12 -36.49
N PRO A 666 -5.23 40.46 -37.28
CA PRO A 666 -5.84 41.08 -38.46
C PRO A 666 -6.57 42.39 -38.16
N VAL A 667 -7.24 42.49 -37.01
CA VAL A 667 -7.91 43.73 -36.59
C VAL A 667 -6.93 44.88 -36.34
N VAL A 668 -5.75 44.57 -35.79
CA VAL A 668 -4.69 45.56 -35.57
C VAL A 668 -4.04 45.92 -36.90
N ARG A 669 -3.82 44.95 -37.79
CA ARG A 669 -3.29 45.18 -39.14
C ARG A 669 -4.19 46.10 -39.96
N ALA A 670 -5.49 45.84 -39.98
CA ALA A 670 -6.45 46.70 -40.67
C ALA A 670 -6.43 48.13 -40.13
N ALA A 671 -6.33 48.29 -38.81
CA ALA A 671 -6.18 49.62 -38.20
C ALA A 671 -4.83 50.27 -38.53
N ARG A 672 -3.74 49.49 -38.60
CA ARG A 672 -2.41 49.97 -38.99
C ARG A 672 -2.41 50.47 -40.42
N GLU A 673 -2.93 49.69 -41.36
CA GLU A 673 -3.01 50.04 -42.78
C GLU A 673 -3.87 51.30 -43.00
N ALA A 674 -5.00 51.42 -42.28
CA ALA A 674 -5.82 52.62 -42.31
C ALA A 674 -5.06 53.85 -41.76
N PHE A 675 -4.38 53.69 -40.62
CA PHE A 675 -3.58 54.74 -40.00
C PHE A 675 -2.41 55.18 -40.90
N GLU A 676 -1.68 54.24 -41.49
CA GLU A 676 -0.54 54.51 -42.37
C GLU A 676 -0.95 55.22 -43.65
N LYS A 677 -2.13 54.90 -44.18
CA LYS A 677 -2.71 55.59 -45.35
C LYS A 677 -3.02 57.06 -45.07
N GLU A 678 -3.40 57.41 -43.84
CA GLU A 678 -3.78 58.78 -43.45
C GLU A 678 -2.59 59.61 -42.94
N HIS A 679 -1.68 58.99 -42.18
CA HIS A 679 -0.65 59.71 -41.41
C HIS A 679 0.80 59.36 -41.81
N GLY A 680 1.00 58.37 -42.70
CA GLY A 680 2.32 57.81 -43.03
C GLY A 680 2.76 56.70 -42.07
N PRO A 681 3.98 56.13 -42.23
CA PRO A 681 4.43 54.94 -41.50
C PRO A 681 4.30 55.04 -39.98
N VAL A 682 3.89 53.95 -39.31
CA VAL A 682 3.77 53.93 -37.83
C VAL A 682 5.11 54.00 -37.10
N GLU A 683 6.20 53.67 -37.79
CA GLU A 683 7.56 53.75 -37.25
C GLU A 683 8.11 55.18 -37.18
N ASP A 684 7.49 56.13 -37.90
CA ASP A 684 7.87 57.54 -37.83
C ASP A 684 7.69 58.07 -36.40
N ALA A 685 8.72 58.77 -35.88
CA ALA A 685 8.71 59.29 -34.51
C ALA A 685 7.49 60.17 -34.19
N LYS A 686 7.00 60.94 -35.17
CA LYS A 686 5.80 61.80 -35.07
C LYS A 686 4.50 61.01 -34.91
N ASN A 687 4.43 59.79 -35.47
CA ASN A 687 3.23 58.97 -35.55
C ASN A 687 3.15 57.93 -34.42
N ARG A 688 4.30 57.49 -33.90
CA ARG A 688 4.43 56.42 -32.91
C ARG A 688 3.51 56.58 -31.68
N LYS A 689 3.33 57.79 -31.16
CA LYS A 689 2.46 58.03 -29.98
C LYS A 689 0.98 57.87 -30.32
N GLN A 690 0.55 58.40 -31.45
CA GLN A 690 -0.83 58.32 -31.92
C GLN A 690 -1.16 56.86 -32.28
N TRP A 691 -0.29 56.20 -33.04
CA TRP A 691 -0.42 54.78 -33.36
C TRP A 691 -0.50 53.91 -32.10
N LYS A 692 0.42 54.06 -31.13
CA LYS A 692 0.35 53.29 -29.88
C LYS A 692 -0.96 53.48 -29.12
N THR A 693 -1.57 54.66 -29.22
CA THR A 693 -2.87 54.94 -28.60
C THR A 693 -4.00 54.22 -29.34
N LEU A 694 -4.05 54.33 -30.67
CA LEU A 694 -5.03 53.65 -31.51
C LEU A 694 -4.89 52.11 -31.42
N GLN A 695 -3.67 51.59 -31.52
CA GLN A 695 -3.37 50.17 -31.37
C GLN A 695 -3.90 49.62 -30.04
N LYS A 696 -3.70 50.34 -28.93
CA LYS A 696 -4.25 49.94 -27.62
C LYS A 696 -5.78 49.93 -27.61
N GLN A 697 -6.43 50.90 -28.24
CA GLN A 697 -7.89 50.96 -28.34
C GLN A 697 -8.44 49.81 -29.18
N VAL A 698 -7.83 49.53 -30.33
CA VAL A 698 -8.23 48.46 -31.26
C VAL A 698 -8.03 47.08 -30.63
N ALA A 699 -6.90 46.88 -29.95
CA ALA A 699 -6.59 45.62 -29.28
C ALA A 699 -7.28 45.46 -27.92
N ALA A 700 -7.94 46.49 -27.36
CA ALA A 700 -8.45 46.50 -26.00
C ALA A 700 -9.38 45.31 -25.69
N LYS A 701 -10.27 44.96 -26.63
CA LYS A 701 -11.21 43.83 -26.49
C LYS A 701 -10.55 42.45 -26.54
N LEU A 702 -9.31 42.37 -27.00
CA LEU A 702 -8.55 41.12 -27.21
C LEU A 702 -7.29 41.06 -26.32
N ASN A 703 -7.15 41.97 -25.36
CA ASN A 703 -5.94 42.10 -24.54
C ASN A 703 -5.99 41.27 -23.24
N ALA A 704 -4.84 41.03 -22.63
CA ALA A 704 -4.68 40.10 -21.52
C ALA A 704 -5.20 40.58 -20.15
N GLN A 705 -5.35 41.90 -19.94
CA GLN A 705 -5.32 42.44 -18.58
C GLN A 705 -6.68 42.53 -17.86
N THR A 706 -7.70 43.28 -18.34
CA THR A 706 -9.08 43.31 -17.78
C THR A 706 -10.01 44.21 -18.64
N PRO A 707 -11.23 43.78 -19.03
CA PRO A 707 -11.65 42.39 -19.00
C PRO A 707 -10.73 41.55 -19.88
N PRO A 708 -10.41 40.30 -19.50
CA PRO A 708 -9.60 39.44 -20.34
C PRO A 708 -10.27 39.27 -21.70
N GLY A 709 -9.51 39.51 -22.76
CA GLY A 709 -9.96 39.26 -24.11
C GLY A 709 -10.12 37.76 -24.37
N HIS A 710 -11.10 37.42 -25.17
CA HIS A 710 -11.42 36.06 -25.59
C HIS A 710 -12.02 36.08 -26.99
N GLY A 711 -11.91 34.97 -27.72
CA GLY A 711 -12.50 34.81 -29.03
C GLY A 711 -11.51 34.52 -30.16
N ARG A 712 -12.03 34.61 -31.39
CA ARG A 712 -11.31 34.26 -32.61
C ARG A 712 -10.18 35.24 -32.86
N SER A 713 -8.97 34.73 -33.09
CA SER A 713 -7.81 35.58 -33.29
C SER A 713 -7.65 36.04 -34.76
N GLY A 714 -8.25 35.33 -35.72
CA GLY A 714 -8.01 35.52 -37.16
C GLY A 714 -6.58 35.17 -37.61
N LEU A 715 -5.81 34.48 -36.77
CA LEU A 715 -4.44 34.06 -37.08
C LEU A 715 -4.42 32.57 -37.36
N LEU A 716 -3.54 32.14 -38.26
CA LEU A 716 -3.24 30.72 -38.46
C LEU A 716 -2.39 30.18 -37.31
N ASP A 717 -2.40 28.86 -37.11
CA ASP A 717 -1.63 28.17 -36.06
C ASP A 717 -0.15 28.62 -36.01
N LYS A 718 0.51 28.66 -37.18
CA LYS A 718 1.93 29.04 -37.31
C LYS A 718 2.24 30.50 -36.99
N GLN A 719 1.22 31.35 -36.91
CA GLN A 719 1.34 32.78 -36.63
C GLN A 719 1.16 33.08 -35.14
N HIS A 720 0.55 32.16 -34.40
CA HIS A 720 0.54 32.20 -32.94
C HIS A 720 1.90 31.78 -32.39
N LYS A 721 2.29 32.38 -31.26
CA LYS A 721 3.53 32.09 -30.57
C LYS A 721 3.67 30.62 -30.21
N ASP A 722 2.59 29.95 -29.78
CA ASP A 722 2.64 28.54 -29.40
C ASP A 722 2.83 27.63 -30.61
N GLY A 723 2.28 28.02 -31.77
CA GLY A 723 2.58 27.32 -33.03
C GLY A 723 4.00 27.58 -33.54
N LYS A 724 4.60 28.73 -33.22
CA LYS A 724 6.03 29.00 -33.47
C LYS A 724 6.92 28.20 -32.51
N ASN A 725 6.57 28.15 -31.22
CA ASN A 725 7.27 27.37 -30.19
C ASN A 725 7.36 25.89 -30.59
N ALA A 726 6.22 25.27 -30.93
CA ALA A 726 6.18 23.87 -31.36
C ALA A 726 7.04 23.58 -32.60
N ARG A 727 6.99 24.47 -33.60
CA ARG A 727 7.81 24.36 -34.82
C ARG A 727 9.30 24.56 -34.55
N GLN A 728 9.67 25.40 -33.58
CA GLN A 728 11.06 25.57 -33.19
C GLN A 728 11.61 24.32 -32.50
N VAL A 729 10.83 23.68 -31.62
CA VAL A 729 11.21 22.38 -31.04
C VAL A 729 11.36 21.32 -32.14
N ALA A 730 10.40 21.24 -33.07
CA ALA A 730 10.51 20.34 -34.22
C ALA A 730 11.75 20.63 -35.08
N ALA A 731 12.11 21.91 -35.27
CA ALA A 731 13.31 22.29 -36.00
C ALA A 731 14.60 21.82 -35.29
N TRP A 732 14.69 21.95 -33.96
CA TRP A 732 15.84 21.44 -33.20
C TRP A 732 16.02 19.93 -33.32
N LEU A 733 14.92 19.19 -33.23
CA LEU A 733 14.90 17.73 -33.36
C LEU A 733 15.27 17.30 -34.79
N ASN A 734 14.68 17.92 -35.82
CA ASN A 734 14.94 17.56 -37.21
C ASN A 734 16.35 17.95 -37.66
N ASN A 735 16.87 19.10 -37.21
CA ASN A 735 18.19 19.58 -37.57
C ASN A 735 19.31 19.02 -36.67
N HIS A 736 18.98 18.16 -35.71
CA HIS A 736 19.94 17.58 -34.76
C HIS A 736 20.80 18.66 -34.06
N SER A 737 20.17 19.76 -33.62
CA SER A 737 20.86 20.91 -33.02
C SER A 737 21.66 20.57 -31.74
N HIS A 738 21.33 19.45 -31.09
CA HIS A 738 22.04 18.91 -29.94
C HIS A 738 23.37 18.21 -30.29
N GLY A 739 23.62 17.91 -31.57
CA GLY A 739 24.75 17.09 -32.01
C GLY A 739 24.76 15.72 -31.32
N GLU A 740 25.92 15.28 -30.84
CA GLU A 740 26.07 13.98 -30.16
C GLU A 740 25.69 14.02 -28.66
N LYS A 741 25.31 15.17 -28.12
CA LYS A 741 24.94 15.29 -26.70
C LYS A 741 23.51 14.78 -26.46
N PRO A 742 23.21 14.19 -25.28
CA PRO A 742 21.82 14.03 -24.86
C PRO A 742 21.18 15.41 -24.70
N PHE A 743 19.87 15.53 -24.91
CA PHE A 743 19.17 16.80 -24.81
C PHE A 743 18.18 16.87 -23.65
N PHE A 744 17.99 18.08 -23.14
CA PHE A 744 16.86 18.46 -22.30
C PHE A 744 16.14 19.62 -23.01
N ILE A 745 14.96 19.37 -23.55
CA ILE A 745 14.15 20.37 -24.26
C ILE A 745 12.92 20.70 -23.40
N ALA A 746 12.75 21.97 -23.04
CA ALA A 746 11.55 22.45 -22.38
C ALA A 746 10.63 23.20 -23.36
N CYS A 747 9.42 22.69 -23.57
CA CYS A 747 8.39 23.30 -24.41
C CYS A 747 7.34 23.98 -23.54
N GLY A 748 7.43 25.30 -23.40
CA GLY A 748 6.51 26.11 -22.62
C GLY A 748 5.38 26.68 -23.47
N ILE A 749 4.21 26.04 -23.42
CA ILE A 749 3.01 26.47 -24.13
C ILE A 749 2.23 27.47 -23.26
N GLN A 750 1.92 28.66 -23.81
CA GLN A 750 1.22 29.69 -23.06
C GLN A 750 -0.30 29.48 -23.03
N LYS A 751 -0.92 28.87 -24.04
CA LYS A 751 -2.34 28.54 -23.95
C LYS A 751 -2.58 27.42 -22.91
N PRO A 752 -3.73 27.43 -22.22
CA PRO A 752 -4.88 28.32 -22.43
C PRO A 752 -4.86 29.65 -21.65
N HIS A 753 -3.75 30.10 -21.04
CA HIS A 753 -3.70 31.40 -20.33
C HIS A 753 -4.28 32.58 -21.15
N VAL A 754 -4.98 33.48 -20.45
CA VAL A 754 -5.59 34.70 -21.02
C VAL A 754 -4.58 35.56 -21.83
N PRO A 755 -5.02 36.28 -22.88
CA PRO A 755 -6.37 36.28 -23.43
C PRO A 755 -6.68 34.96 -24.13
N PHE A 756 -7.93 34.48 -24.05
CA PHE A 756 -8.38 33.21 -24.66
C PHE A 756 -8.57 33.37 -26.16
N LEU A 757 -7.47 33.55 -26.87
CA LEU A 757 -7.44 33.68 -28.32
C LEU A 757 -6.89 32.42 -28.96
N ALA A 758 -7.64 31.88 -29.91
CA ALA A 758 -7.25 30.74 -30.73
C ALA A 758 -7.62 30.98 -32.21
N PRO A 759 -7.03 30.24 -33.16
CA PRO A 759 -7.47 30.24 -34.54
C PRO A 759 -8.95 29.85 -34.68
N ASP A 760 -9.61 30.45 -35.65
CA ASP A 760 -11.07 30.43 -35.82
C ASP A 760 -11.63 29.00 -35.92
N LYS A 761 -10.94 28.11 -36.64
CA LYS A 761 -11.32 26.70 -36.84
C LYS A 761 -11.52 25.92 -35.53
N TYR A 762 -10.86 26.31 -34.43
CA TYR A 762 -11.00 25.60 -33.16
C TYR A 762 -12.27 25.99 -32.38
N PHE A 763 -12.86 27.15 -32.69
CA PHE A 763 -14.16 27.54 -32.13
C PHE A 763 -15.31 26.74 -32.74
N GLU A 764 -15.16 26.32 -33.99
CA GLU A 764 -16.17 25.53 -34.72
C GLU A 764 -16.37 24.13 -34.11
N LEU A 765 -15.42 23.65 -33.30
CA LEU A 765 -15.50 22.38 -32.59
C LEU A 765 -16.45 22.41 -31.38
N TYR A 766 -16.84 23.61 -30.92
CA TYR A 766 -17.56 23.81 -29.66
C TYR A 766 -18.72 24.79 -29.84
N PRO A 767 -19.89 24.35 -30.36
CA PRO A 767 -21.09 25.18 -30.32
C PRO A 767 -21.38 25.64 -28.89
N SER A 768 -21.64 26.94 -28.69
CA SER A 768 -21.70 27.56 -27.34
C SER A 768 -22.79 26.91 -26.48
N GLU A 769 -23.94 26.65 -27.11
CA GLU A 769 -25.13 26.03 -26.54
C GLU A 769 -24.92 24.57 -26.09
N GLU A 770 -23.91 23.88 -26.64
CA GLU A 770 -23.57 22.49 -26.29
C GLU A 770 -22.60 22.39 -25.12
N ILE A 771 -22.00 23.51 -24.68
CA ILE A 771 -21.05 23.52 -23.57
C ILE A 771 -21.80 23.31 -22.24
N PRO A 772 -21.48 22.22 -21.49
CA PRO A 772 -22.15 21.93 -20.24
C PRO A 772 -21.70 22.88 -19.14
N LEU A 773 -22.65 23.34 -18.31
CA LEU A 773 -22.38 24.19 -17.15
C LEU A 773 -22.69 23.44 -15.86
N LEU A 774 -21.72 23.38 -14.95
CA LEU A 774 -21.94 22.92 -13.58
C LEU A 774 -22.59 24.04 -12.75
N SER A 775 -23.62 23.67 -12.00
CA SER A 775 -24.35 24.59 -11.11
C SER A 775 -23.84 24.51 -9.66
N TYR A 776 -23.80 25.67 -9.01
CA TYR A 776 -23.38 25.83 -7.61
C TYR A 776 -24.45 26.58 -6.81
N PRO A 777 -24.61 26.31 -5.50
CA PRO A 777 -25.55 27.04 -4.67
C PRO A 777 -25.17 28.53 -4.59
N ALA A 778 -26.07 29.46 -4.92
CA ALA A 778 -25.81 30.91 -4.91
C ALA A 778 -25.23 31.44 -3.59
N LYS A 779 -25.56 30.78 -2.47
CA LYS A 779 -25.10 31.11 -1.11
C LYS A 779 -23.96 30.23 -0.61
N ILE A 780 -23.22 29.53 -1.49
CA ILE A 780 -22.11 28.64 -1.10
C ILE A 780 -21.08 29.34 -0.21
N TRP A 781 -20.85 30.64 -0.44
CA TRP A 781 -19.90 31.46 0.31
C TRP A 781 -20.34 31.86 1.72
N ASP A 782 -21.60 31.63 2.11
CA ASP A 782 -22.07 31.90 3.48
C ASP A 782 -21.39 30.96 4.50
N ALA A 783 -20.95 29.78 4.06
CA ALA A 783 -20.32 28.75 4.88
C ALA A 783 -18.80 28.64 4.70
N LEU A 784 -18.19 29.53 3.91
CA LEU A 784 -16.76 29.49 3.57
C LEU A 784 -16.00 30.67 4.18
N PRO A 785 -14.69 30.50 4.49
CA PRO A 785 -13.85 31.60 4.93
C PRO A 785 -13.79 32.71 3.86
N LYS A 786 -13.97 33.98 4.25
CA LYS A 786 -13.98 35.10 3.30
C LYS A 786 -12.63 35.29 2.64
N THR A 787 -11.55 34.98 3.36
CA THR A 787 -10.21 35.04 2.76
C THR A 787 -9.96 33.92 1.76
N ALA A 788 -10.79 32.88 1.64
CA ALA A 788 -10.62 31.88 0.58
C ALA A 788 -10.94 32.45 -0.82
N ILE A 789 -11.80 33.49 -0.91
CA ILE A 789 -12.27 34.12 -2.15
C ILE A 789 -11.12 34.75 -2.95
N SER A 790 -11.07 34.45 -4.26
CA SER A 790 -10.28 35.18 -5.24
C SER A 790 -11.19 36.16 -5.99
N LYS A 791 -10.95 37.47 -5.89
CA LYS A 791 -11.76 38.51 -6.55
C LYS A 791 -11.59 38.59 -8.08
N ARG A 792 -10.90 37.62 -8.69
CA ARG A 792 -10.61 37.65 -10.13
C ARG A 792 -11.87 37.54 -10.99
N TYR A 793 -12.97 36.98 -10.49
CA TYR A 793 -14.26 36.93 -11.20
C TYR A 793 -14.75 38.32 -11.65
N GLU A 794 -14.46 39.38 -10.89
CA GLU A 794 -14.82 40.76 -11.23
C GLU A 794 -14.17 41.19 -12.56
N ALA A 795 -12.93 40.76 -12.80
CA ALA A 795 -12.22 41.07 -14.04
C ALA A 795 -12.86 40.40 -15.26
N PHE A 796 -13.55 39.28 -15.08
CA PHE A 796 -14.26 38.58 -16.16
C PHE A 796 -15.71 39.09 -16.32
N GLY A 797 -16.12 40.11 -15.55
CA GLY A 797 -17.46 40.69 -15.63
C GLY A 797 -18.53 39.93 -14.83
N PHE A 798 -18.14 38.95 -14.00
CA PHE A 798 -19.08 38.19 -13.17
C PHE A 798 -19.30 38.85 -11.80
N GLU A 799 -20.40 38.49 -11.16
CA GLU A 799 -20.71 38.83 -9.77
C GLU A 799 -20.73 37.56 -8.91
N LEU A 800 -20.16 37.64 -7.71
CA LEU A 800 -20.12 36.49 -6.80
C LEU A 800 -21.53 36.01 -6.45
N GLY A 801 -21.80 34.71 -6.62
CA GLY A 801 -23.09 34.10 -6.30
C GLY A 801 -24.19 34.32 -7.34
N LYS A 802 -23.89 34.99 -8.47
CA LYS A 802 -24.81 35.14 -9.60
C LYS A 802 -24.24 34.46 -10.84
N GLU A 803 -25.05 33.61 -11.46
CA GLU A 803 -24.68 32.92 -12.70
C GLU A 803 -25.06 33.79 -13.91
N ASP A 804 -24.15 33.90 -14.88
CA ASP A 804 -24.40 34.43 -16.22
C ASP A 804 -24.01 33.33 -17.23
N PRO A 805 -24.98 32.48 -17.63
CA PRO A 805 -24.69 31.28 -18.42
C PRO A 805 -24.22 31.62 -19.84
N ASP A 806 -24.65 32.74 -20.40
CA ASP A 806 -24.28 33.12 -21.77
C ASP A 806 -22.83 33.61 -21.80
N LEU A 807 -22.46 34.51 -20.89
CA LEU A 807 -21.08 34.98 -20.77
C LEU A 807 -20.12 33.86 -20.35
N ARG A 808 -20.57 32.96 -19.45
CA ARG A 808 -19.76 31.80 -19.03
C ARG A 808 -19.47 30.87 -20.20
N ARG A 809 -20.46 30.56 -21.03
CA ARG A 809 -20.26 29.75 -22.24
C ARG A 809 -19.34 30.44 -23.24
N GLU A 810 -19.43 31.75 -23.39
CA GLU A 810 -18.52 32.50 -24.27
C GLU A 810 -17.05 32.35 -23.85
N TYR A 811 -16.76 32.49 -22.55
CA TYR A 811 -15.42 32.27 -22.01
C TYR A 811 -14.98 30.80 -22.09
N MET A 812 -15.86 29.86 -21.77
CA MET A 812 -15.56 28.42 -21.85
C MET A 812 -15.30 27.96 -23.28
N GLN A 813 -16.09 28.43 -24.27
CA GLN A 813 -15.87 28.14 -25.68
C GLN A 813 -14.47 28.59 -26.11
N ALA A 814 -14.06 29.80 -25.73
CA ALA A 814 -12.75 30.32 -26.04
C ALA A 814 -11.62 29.52 -25.36
N TYR A 815 -11.82 29.13 -24.10
CA TYR A 815 -10.88 28.27 -23.36
C TYR A 815 -10.74 26.89 -24.01
N HIS A 816 -11.85 26.24 -24.40
CA HIS A 816 -11.87 24.96 -25.11
C HIS A 816 -11.16 25.05 -26.47
N ALA A 817 -11.42 26.12 -27.23
CA ALA A 817 -10.73 26.38 -28.49
C ALA A 817 -9.21 26.54 -28.30
N CYS A 818 -8.77 27.21 -27.23
CA CYS A 818 -7.35 27.30 -26.88
C CYS A 818 -6.74 25.93 -26.54
N ILE A 819 -7.49 25.03 -25.89
CA ILE A 819 -7.03 23.67 -25.57
C ILE A 819 -6.93 22.79 -26.84
N SER A 820 -7.86 22.88 -27.79
CA SER A 820 -7.67 22.16 -29.06
C SER A 820 -6.55 22.74 -29.91
N PHE A 821 -6.36 24.06 -29.86
CA PHE A 821 -5.23 24.69 -30.53
C PHE A 821 -3.89 24.20 -29.96
N LEU A 822 -3.72 24.19 -28.63
CA LEU A 822 -2.49 23.67 -28.03
C LEU A 822 -2.30 22.18 -28.32
N ASP A 823 -3.35 21.36 -28.28
CA ASP A 823 -3.28 19.93 -28.58
C ASP A 823 -2.72 19.70 -29.99
N ALA A 824 -3.23 20.44 -30.99
CA ALA A 824 -2.72 20.39 -32.35
C ALA A 824 -1.25 20.86 -32.47
N GLN A 825 -0.78 21.77 -31.61
CA GLN A 825 0.62 22.19 -31.61
C GLN A 825 1.53 21.12 -31.00
N LEU A 826 1.04 20.36 -30.02
CA LEU A 826 1.79 19.25 -29.43
C LEU A 826 2.00 18.11 -30.43
N SER A 827 1.08 17.89 -31.37
CA SER A 827 1.27 16.89 -32.44
C SER A 827 2.56 17.18 -33.21
N ILE A 828 2.81 18.44 -33.57
CA ILE A 828 4.02 18.86 -34.29
C ILE A 828 5.30 18.49 -33.50
N VAL A 829 5.27 18.64 -32.18
CA VAL A 829 6.40 18.31 -31.31
C VAL A 829 6.63 16.81 -31.24
N PHE A 830 5.58 16.03 -30.95
CA PHE A 830 5.70 14.57 -30.79
C PHE A 830 5.97 13.87 -32.12
N ASP A 831 5.38 14.34 -33.22
CA ASP A 831 5.66 13.83 -34.57
C ASP A 831 7.12 14.07 -34.96
N ALA A 832 7.67 15.25 -34.64
CA ALA A 832 9.08 15.53 -34.88
C ALA A 832 10.01 14.68 -33.98
N LEU A 833 9.63 14.43 -32.73
CA LEU A 833 10.39 13.54 -31.83
C LEU A 833 10.39 12.09 -32.32
N LYS A 834 9.28 11.62 -32.90
CA LYS A 834 9.17 10.32 -33.55
C LYS A 834 9.98 10.27 -34.84
N ALA A 835 9.84 11.28 -35.70
CA ALA A 835 10.53 11.35 -36.99
C ALA A 835 12.06 11.48 -36.88
N SER A 836 12.56 12.11 -35.82
CA SER A 836 14.00 12.20 -35.54
C SER A 836 14.60 10.91 -34.98
N GLY A 837 13.78 9.89 -34.68
CA GLY A 837 14.23 8.61 -34.11
C GLY A 837 14.51 8.65 -32.60
N HIS A 838 14.15 9.75 -31.93
CA HIS A 838 14.41 9.94 -30.50
C HIS A 838 13.24 9.50 -29.60
N TRP A 839 12.14 9.00 -30.15
CA TRP A 839 11.00 8.54 -29.36
C TRP A 839 11.37 7.45 -28.35
N GLU A 840 12.19 6.48 -28.74
CA GLU A 840 12.56 5.34 -27.88
C GLU A 840 13.73 5.62 -26.92
N ASP A 841 14.32 6.81 -26.96
CA ASP A 841 15.39 7.21 -26.03
C ASP A 841 15.09 8.50 -25.25
N THR A 842 13.84 9.01 -25.33
CA THR A 842 13.41 10.26 -24.69
C THR A 842 12.35 10.04 -23.62
N VAL A 843 12.62 10.54 -22.41
CA VAL A 843 11.62 10.74 -21.36
C VAL A 843 10.74 11.93 -21.74
N VAL A 844 9.42 11.74 -21.75
CA VAL A 844 8.45 12.82 -22.00
C VAL A 844 7.65 13.06 -20.72
N ILE A 845 7.65 14.30 -20.24
CA ILE A 845 6.76 14.76 -19.18
C ILE A 845 5.84 15.83 -19.76
N PHE A 846 4.53 15.66 -19.61
CA PHE A 846 3.53 16.68 -19.94
C PHE A 846 2.77 17.09 -18.68
N THR A 847 2.67 18.39 -18.42
CA THR A 847 1.97 18.95 -17.26
C THR A 847 1.42 20.35 -17.49
N SER A 848 0.65 20.86 -16.52
CA SER A 848 0.44 22.31 -16.33
C SER A 848 1.18 22.85 -15.11
N ASP A 849 1.33 24.17 -15.01
CA ASP A 849 1.84 24.83 -13.82
C ASP A 849 0.80 24.92 -12.69
N HIS A 850 -0.49 25.01 -12.99
CA HIS A 850 -1.57 24.92 -12.01
C HIS A 850 -2.94 24.77 -12.70
N GLY A 851 -3.99 24.46 -11.92
CA GLY A 851 -5.36 24.41 -12.41
C GLY A 851 -5.99 25.78 -12.71
N TYR A 852 -7.28 25.81 -13.01
CA TYR A 852 -8.00 27.02 -13.45
C TYR A 852 -9.51 26.89 -13.28
N HIS A 853 -10.14 27.94 -12.73
CA HIS A 853 -11.59 28.06 -12.58
C HIS A 853 -12.23 28.71 -13.82
N LEU A 854 -13.33 28.12 -14.28
CA LEU A 854 -14.20 28.56 -15.38
C LEU A 854 -15.64 28.81 -14.88
N GLY A 855 -15.78 29.25 -13.63
CA GLY A 855 -17.05 29.51 -12.95
C GLY A 855 -17.35 28.59 -11.77
N GLU A 856 -16.53 27.57 -11.49
CA GLU A 856 -16.66 26.75 -10.30
C GLU A 856 -16.64 27.63 -9.04
N HIS A 857 -17.56 27.38 -8.09
CA HIS A 857 -17.76 28.22 -6.89
C HIS A 857 -17.99 29.72 -7.18
N PHE A 858 -18.46 30.09 -8.38
CA PHE A 858 -18.55 31.48 -8.85
C PHE A 858 -17.18 32.19 -8.93
N LEU A 859 -16.08 31.43 -9.01
CA LEU A 859 -14.74 31.96 -9.16
C LEU A 859 -14.27 31.82 -10.61
N TRP A 860 -13.33 32.67 -10.98
CA TRP A 860 -12.67 32.63 -12.29
C TRP A 860 -11.16 32.78 -12.14
N GLY A 861 -10.44 32.00 -12.93
CA GLY A 861 -9.00 32.00 -12.96
C GLY A 861 -8.36 31.22 -11.81
N LYS A 862 -7.35 31.83 -11.20
CA LYS A 862 -6.40 31.15 -10.31
C LYS A 862 -6.37 31.77 -8.91
N VAL A 863 -5.33 31.47 -8.13
CA VAL A 863 -5.12 31.99 -6.77
C VAL A 863 -6.08 31.36 -5.74
N THR A 864 -6.46 30.10 -5.89
CA THR A 864 -7.42 29.38 -5.01
C THR A 864 -6.90 27.99 -4.64
N LEU A 865 -7.32 27.43 -3.51
CA LEU A 865 -6.85 26.14 -3.01
C LEU A 865 -7.84 24.98 -3.21
N PHE A 866 -8.85 25.17 -4.05
CA PHE A 866 -9.72 24.08 -4.51
C PHE A 866 -8.94 23.11 -5.40
N ASP A 867 -9.37 21.85 -5.49
CA ASP A 867 -8.74 20.84 -6.32
C ASP A 867 -8.70 21.30 -7.78
N ILE A 868 -9.77 21.92 -8.30
CA ILE A 868 -9.79 22.48 -9.67
C ILE A 868 -8.74 23.60 -9.91
N GLY A 869 -8.27 24.26 -8.84
CA GLY A 869 -7.21 25.27 -8.91
C GLY A 869 -5.80 24.73 -8.70
N THR A 870 -5.65 23.54 -8.11
CA THR A 870 -4.35 23.00 -7.66
C THR A 870 -3.96 21.69 -8.34
N ARG A 871 -4.93 20.86 -8.74
CA ARG A 871 -4.73 19.63 -9.51
C ARG A 871 -4.43 19.97 -10.97
N VAL A 872 -3.53 19.21 -11.58
CA VAL A 872 -3.07 19.43 -12.97
C VAL A 872 -3.09 18.12 -13.76
N PRO A 873 -3.29 18.17 -15.09
CA PRO A 873 -3.02 17.00 -15.93
C PRO A 873 -1.53 16.66 -15.84
N PHE A 874 -1.19 15.38 -15.66
CA PHE A 874 0.19 14.94 -15.50
C PHE A 874 0.43 13.58 -16.18
N LEU A 875 1.25 13.57 -17.23
CA LEU A 875 1.61 12.40 -18.02
C LEU A 875 3.12 12.21 -17.99
N VAL A 876 3.56 10.97 -17.81
CA VAL A 876 4.98 10.60 -17.83
C VAL A 876 5.17 9.39 -18.74
N ARG A 877 6.02 9.53 -19.75
CA ARG A 877 6.51 8.44 -20.60
C ARG A 877 8.01 8.27 -20.41
N VAL A 878 8.43 7.07 -20.05
CA VAL A 878 9.82 6.65 -19.99
C VAL A 878 9.97 5.37 -20.81
N PRO A 879 10.66 5.41 -21.96
CA PRO A 879 10.89 4.22 -22.77
C PRO A 879 11.46 3.06 -21.95
N GLY A 880 10.85 1.88 -22.07
CA GLY A 880 11.27 0.67 -21.37
C GLY A 880 11.01 0.66 -19.86
N LEU A 881 10.33 1.68 -19.31
CA LEU A 881 9.96 1.73 -17.89
C LEU A 881 8.45 1.95 -17.71
N THR A 882 7.85 2.94 -18.38
CA THR A 882 6.40 3.17 -18.31
C THR A 882 5.64 2.29 -19.28
N GLU A 883 4.60 1.63 -18.78
CA GLU A 883 3.59 0.97 -19.61
C GLU A 883 2.57 2.00 -20.11
N GLY A 884 2.43 2.12 -21.44
CA GLY A 884 1.52 3.09 -22.05
C GLY A 884 0.04 2.79 -21.75
N GLY A 885 -0.76 3.86 -21.59
CA GLY A 885 -2.19 3.75 -21.34
C GLY A 885 -2.54 3.46 -19.87
N THR A 886 -1.53 3.26 -19.02
CA THR A 886 -1.74 3.01 -17.60
C THR A 886 -2.08 4.29 -16.84
N GLN A 887 -2.78 4.13 -15.72
CA GLN A 887 -3.14 5.24 -14.85
C GLN A 887 -2.61 4.96 -13.45
N SER A 888 -1.91 5.92 -12.88
CA SER A 888 -1.48 5.90 -11.49
C SER A 888 -2.36 6.78 -10.63
N GLU A 889 -2.75 6.20 -9.50
CA GLU A 889 -3.46 6.89 -8.44
C GLU A 889 -2.55 7.46 -7.36
N ALA A 890 -1.23 7.33 -7.51
CA ALA A 890 -0.28 7.84 -6.54
C ALA A 890 -0.48 9.34 -6.29
N MET A 891 -0.30 9.73 -5.04
CA MET A 891 -0.30 11.14 -4.67
C MET A 891 1.03 11.76 -5.07
N VAL A 892 1.03 12.63 -6.09
CA VAL A 892 2.24 13.24 -6.64
C VAL A 892 2.12 14.77 -6.68
N GLU A 893 3.28 15.43 -6.67
CA GLU A 893 3.40 16.88 -6.66
C GLU A 893 4.38 17.33 -7.75
N LEU A 894 4.19 18.51 -8.34
CA LEU A 894 5.09 19.00 -9.38
C LEU A 894 6.54 19.16 -8.91
N VAL A 895 6.76 19.41 -7.62
CA VAL A 895 8.09 19.41 -6.98
C VAL A 895 8.84 18.08 -7.13
N ASP A 896 8.14 16.98 -7.43
CA ASP A 896 8.71 15.64 -7.65
C ASP A 896 9.35 15.47 -9.04
N ILE A 897 9.06 16.35 -10.00
CA ILE A 897 9.57 16.25 -11.38
C ILE A 897 11.09 16.30 -11.41
N TYR A 898 11.69 17.25 -10.71
CA TYR A 898 13.13 17.46 -10.73
C TYR A 898 13.92 16.25 -10.18
N PRO A 899 13.67 15.75 -8.95
CA PRO A 899 14.36 14.55 -8.47
C PRO A 899 14.09 13.31 -9.34
N THR A 900 12.91 13.21 -9.97
CA THR A 900 12.59 12.12 -10.89
C THR A 900 13.48 12.12 -12.13
N LEU A 901 13.62 13.27 -12.79
CA LEU A 901 14.43 13.38 -14.00
C LEU A 901 15.92 13.14 -13.71
N VAL A 902 16.41 13.60 -12.56
CA VAL A 902 17.79 13.36 -12.12
C VAL A 902 18.06 11.86 -11.91
N ASP A 903 17.14 11.17 -11.21
CA ASP A 903 17.21 9.72 -11.00
C ASP A 903 17.15 8.93 -12.33
N LEU A 904 16.21 9.27 -13.22
CA LEU A 904 16.09 8.63 -14.54
C LEU A 904 17.32 8.84 -15.44
N ALA A 905 18.01 9.97 -15.28
CA ALA A 905 19.26 10.26 -15.97
C ALA A 905 20.48 9.57 -15.36
N GLY A 906 20.33 8.90 -14.20
CA GLY A 906 21.44 8.29 -13.46
C GLY A 906 22.45 9.32 -12.94
N LEU A 907 21.96 10.52 -12.57
CA LEU A 907 22.77 11.62 -12.04
C LEU A 907 22.55 11.76 -10.53
N GLU A 908 23.52 12.33 -9.82
CA GLU A 908 23.40 12.62 -8.39
C GLU A 908 22.55 13.88 -8.16
N PRO A 909 21.51 13.84 -7.30
CA PRO A 909 20.63 14.99 -7.09
C PRO A 909 21.36 16.16 -6.41
N PRO A 910 21.05 17.41 -6.80
CA PRO A 910 21.55 18.59 -6.09
C PRO A 910 20.97 18.67 -4.66
N VAL A 911 21.67 19.36 -3.78
CA VAL A 911 21.26 19.50 -2.37
C VAL A 911 20.01 20.37 -2.23
N GLY A 912 19.12 19.97 -1.33
CA GLY A 912 17.94 20.76 -0.95
C GLY A 912 16.71 20.53 -1.81
N LEU A 913 16.65 19.45 -2.61
CA LEU A 913 15.40 18.99 -3.21
C LEU A 913 14.43 18.51 -2.12
N GLN A 914 13.19 18.97 -2.19
CA GLN A 914 12.10 18.64 -1.25
C GLN A 914 11.06 17.71 -1.87
N GLY A 915 11.13 17.46 -3.18
CA GLY A 915 10.37 16.43 -3.87
C GLY A 915 10.96 15.03 -3.73
N MET A 916 10.24 14.04 -4.23
CA MET A 916 10.65 12.63 -4.24
C MET A 916 10.64 12.10 -5.67
N SER A 917 11.64 11.28 -6.04
CA SER A 917 11.63 10.62 -7.34
C SER A 917 10.39 9.73 -7.49
N LEU A 918 9.72 9.88 -8.63
CA LEU A 918 8.57 9.08 -9.06
C LEU A 918 9.00 7.76 -9.69
N ARG A 919 10.29 7.53 -9.95
CA ARG A 919 10.80 6.30 -10.59
C ARG A 919 10.22 5.01 -10.02
N PRO A 920 10.06 4.84 -8.68
CA PRO A 920 9.45 3.63 -8.11
C PRO A 920 7.98 3.40 -8.47
N LEU A 921 7.33 4.36 -9.13
CA LEU A 921 5.95 4.30 -9.60
C LEU A 921 5.86 4.09 -11.12
N LEU A 922 6.92 4.38 -11.86
CA LEU A 922 6.86 4.50 -13.32
C LEU A 922 6.74 3.16 -14.04
N ASP A 923 7.13 2.05 -13.42
CA ASP A 923 6.90 0.67 -13.87
C ASP A 923 5.82 -0.06 -13.06
N HIS A 924 5.16 0.67 -12.15
CA HIS A 924 4.19 0.14 -11.20
C HIS A 924 3.06 1.15 -10.97
N PRO A 925 2.23 1.42 -11.99
CA PRO A 925 1.15 2.42 -11.93
C PRO A 925 0.21 2.24 -10.74
N GLU A 926 0.00 1.00 -10.31
CA GLU A 926 -0.88 0.61 -9.21
C GLU A 926 -0.37 1.08 -7.83
N ARG A 927 0.94 1.32 -7.69
CA ARG A 927 1.51 1.79 -6.43
C ARG A 927 0.98 3.17 -6.08
N ARG A 928 0.49 3.32 -4.84
CA ARG A 928 0.04 4.62 -4.31
C ARG A 928 1.16 5.57 -3.88
N GLY A 929 2.41 5.09 -3.91
CA GLY A 929 3.59 5.85 -3.48
C GLY A 929 3.72 6.10 -1.98
N LYS A 930 4.89 6.64 -1.60
CA LYS A 930 5.22 6.99 -0.20
C LYS A 930 4.49 8.25 0.25
N LYS A 931 4.29 9.21 -0.67
CA LYS A 931 3.61 10.46 -0.39
C LYS A 931 2.12 10.20 -0.13
N LYS A 932 1.64 10.58 1.05
CA LYS A 932 0.24 10.36 1.48
C LYS A 932 -0.65 11.58 1.30
N VAL A 933 -0.03 12.75 1.18
CA VAL A 933 -0.71 14.03 1.00
C VAL A 933 0.03 14.92 0.00
N ALA A 934 -0.70 15.68 -0.78
CA ALA A 934 -0.20 16.86 -1.49
C ALA A 934 -0.41 18.12 -0.66
N TYR A 935 0.47 19.10 -0.86
CA TYR A 935 0.52 20.35 -0.11
C TYR A 935 0.61 21.55 -1.05
N SER A 936 -0.31 22.49 -0.88
CA SER A 936 -0.34 23.74 -1.66
C SER A 936 -0.54 24.95 -0.76
N VAL A 937 0.02 26.08 -1.15
CA VAL A 937 -0.14 27.36 -0.43
C VAL A 937 -0.52 28.48 -1.37
N VAL A 938 -1.12 29.53 -0.80
CA VAL A 938 -1.37 30.78 -1.52
C VAL A 938 -1.39 31.95 -0.55
N THR A 939 -0.90 33.11 -0.96
CA THR A 939 -0.94 34.34 -0.15
C THR A 939 -2.36 34.91 -0.04
N ARG A 940 -2.64 35.47 1.14
CA ARG A 940 -3.85 36.24 1.50
C ARG A 940 -3.41 37.44 2.35
N GLY A 941 -3.09 38.53 1.66
CA GLY A 941 -2.39 39.66 2.28
C GLY A 941 -1.01 39.20 2.81
N PRO A 942 -0.64 39.53 4.06
CA PRO A 942 0.65 39.13 4.63
C PRO A 942 0.69 37.67 5.13
N LYS A 943 -0.43 36.94 5.08
CA LYS A 943 -0.53 35.56 5.58
C LYS A 943 -0.67 34.57 4.43
N LEU A 944 -0.42 33.29 4.72
CA LEU A 944 -0.68 32.19 3.79
C LEU A 944 -2.01 31.50 4.15
N GLY A 945 -2.72 31.08 3.10
CA GLY A 945 -3.65 29.96 3.15
C GLY A 945 -2.92 28.66 2.81
N TYR A 946 -3.37 27.56 3.39
CA TYR A 946 -2.75 26.24 3.27
C TYR A 946 -3.79 25.21 2.85
N ALA A 947 -3.41 24.27 1.99
CA ALA A 947 -4.20 23.10 1.68
C ALA A 947 -3.37 21.82 1.83
N VAL A 948 -4.03 20.79 2.36
CA VAL A 948 -3.54 19.41 2.44
C VAL A 948 -4.59 18.51 1.81
N ARG A 949 -4.21 17.77 0.78
CA ARG A 949 -5.09 16.84 0.06
C ARG A 949 -4.57 15.43 0.21
N ASN A 950 -5.38 14.50 0.72
CA ASN A 950 -5.14 13.05 0.65
C ASN A 950 -6.11 12.40 -0.35
N GLN A 951 -6.07 11.08 -0.51
CA GLN A 951 -6.90 10.39 -1.51
C GLN A 951 -8.40 10.68 -1.44
N ASN A 952 -8.94 10.92 -0.26
CA ASN A 952 -10.39 11.01 -0.04
C ASN A 952 -10.82 12.38 0.50
N TRP A 953 -9.90 13.22 0.96
CA TRP A 953 -10.22 14.44 1.69
C TRP A 953 -9.30 15.59 1.32
N ARG A 954 -9.88 16.79 1.25
CA ARG A 954 -9.14 18.05 1.18
C ARG A 954 -9.44 18.89 2.41
N TYR A 955 -8.38 19.34 3.08
CA TYR A 955 -8.45 20.29 4.19
C TYR A 955 -7.74 21.58 3.81
N SER A 956 -8.33 22.74 4.15
CA SER A 956 -7.68 24.03 4.01
C SER A 956 -7.74 24.85 5.30
N LYS A 957 -6.64 25.55 5.60
CA LYS A 957 -6.55 26.52 6.70
C LYS A 957 -6.34 27.92 6.15
N TRP A 958 -7.19 28.84 6.55
CA TRP A 958 -7.16 30.24 6.19
C TRP A 958 -6.96 31.14 7.41
N PRO A 959 -6.56 32.41 7.22
CA PRO A 959 -6.48 33.38 8.32
C PRO A 959 -7.76 33.54 9.15
N ASP A 960 -8.94 33.39 8.53
CA ASP A 960 -10.25 33.62 9.13
C ASP A 960 -11.13 32.35 9.25
N GLY A 961 -10.62 31.17 8.91
CA GLY A 961 -11.41 29.94 9.00
C GLY A 961 -10.73 28.70 8.44
N GLU A 962 -11.51 27.63 8.32
CA GLU A 962 -11.08 26.32 7.82
C GLU A 962 -12.09 25.78 6.82
N GLU A 963 -11.64 24.85 5.99
CA GLU A 963 -12.48 24.06 5.09
C GLU A 963 -12.11 22.58 5.18
N LEU A 964 -13.09 21.69 5.06
CA LEU A 964 -12.89 20.25 4.96
C LEU A 964 -13.93 19.63 4.03
N TYR A 965 -13.47 18.89 3.02
CA TYR A 965 -14.32 18.20 2.03
C TYR A 965 -14.00 16.72 1.97
N ASN A 966 -15.04 15.88 1.83
CA ASN A 966 -14.91 14.45 1.53
C ASN A 966 -15.13 14.25 0.03
N LEU A 967 -14.04 14.06 -0.71
CA LEU A 967 -14.01 14.01 -2.17
C LEU A 967 -14.66 12.75 -2.74
N ASN A 968 -14.88 11.70 -1.94
CA ASN A 968 -15.61 10.50 -2.40
C ASN A 968 -17.11 10.77 -2.59
N ASN A 969 -17.67 11.70 -1.80
CA ASN A 969 -19.10 12.02 -1.83
C ASN A 969 -19.37 13.42 -2.39
N ASP A 970 -18.38 14.31 -2.36
CA ASP A 970 -18.45 15.70 -2.81
C ASP A 970 -17.17 16.05 -3.61
N PRO A 971 -16.97 15.44 -4.78
CA PRO A 971 -15.78 15.68 -5.61
C PRO A 971 -15.71 17.12 -6.16
N GLU A 972 -16.83 17.84 -6.17
CA GLU A 972 -16.95 19.24 -6.60
C GLU A 972 -16.83 20.23 -5.42
N GLU A 973 -16.55 19.74 -4.21
CA GLU A 973 -16.23 20.54 -3.02
C GLU A 973 -17.32 21.56 -2.65
N LYS A 974 -18.59 21.20 -2.83
CA LYS A 974 -19.74 22.08 -2.62
C LYS A 974 -20.13 22.25 -1.16
N LYS A 975 -19.75 21.32 -0.28
CA LYS A 975 -20.20 21.27 1.11
C LYS A 975 -19.03 21.23 2.09
N ASN A 976 -18.71 22.40 2.67
CA ASN A 976 -17.75 22.48 3.76
C ASN A 976 -18.25 21.76 5.02
N LEU A 977 -17.47 20.79 5.51
CA LEU A 977 -17.85 19.91 6.62
C LEU A 977 -17.38 20.40 8.00
N VAL A 978 -16.62 21.49 8.09
CA VAL A 978 -15.95 21.93 9.33
C VAL A 978 -16.91 22.14 10.50
N SER A 979 -18.16 22.55 10.25
CA SER A 979 -19.17 22.81 11.28
C SER A 979 -19.88 21.56 11.80
N PHE A 980 -19.65 20.37 11.21
CA PHE A 980 -20.34 19.15 11.57
C PHE A 980 -19.59 18.38 12.68
N PRO A 981 -20.23 18.03 13.82
CA PRO A 981 -19.53 17.38 14.94
C PRO A 981 -18.85 16.05 14.61
N HIS A 982 -19.43 15.26 13.69
CA HIS A 982 -18.92 13.93 13.35
C HIS A 982 -17.59 13.93 12.58
N VAL A 983 -17.09 15.08 12.12
CA VAL A 983 -15.77 15.18 11.47
C VAL A 983 -14.67 15.74 12.37
N ALA A 984 -14.93 15.91 13.69
CA ALA A 984 -13.98 16.51 14.63
C ALA A 984 -12.62 15.77 14.69
N GLU A 985 -12.64 14.43 14.69
CA GLU A 985 -11.42 13.62 14.64
C GLU A 985 -10.64 13.85 13.34
N ARG A 986 -11.35 13.87 12.20
CA ARG A 986 -10.74 14.10 10.88
C ARG A 986 -10.12 15.49 10.77
N LEU A 987 -10.76 16.52 11.33
CA LEU A 987 -10.19 17.87 11.42
C LEU A 987 -8.91 17.88 12.26
N THR A 988 -8.90 17.15 13.38
CA THR A 988 -7.73 17.07 14.27
C THR A 988 -6.55 16.40 13.56
N GLU A 989 -6.80 15.30 12.84
CA GLU A 989 -5.80 14.64 11.99
C GLU A 989 -5.21 15.61 10.96
N PHE A 990 -6.04 16.29 10.18
CA PHE A 990 -5.56 17.20 9.14
C PHE A 990 -4.83 18.43 9.68
N ARG A 991 -5.27 18.98 10.82
CA ARG A 991 -4.54 20.04 11.53
C ARG A 991 -3.15 19.56 11.94
N LEU A 992 -3.02 18.33 12.45
CA LEU A 992 -1.73 17.74 12.80
C LEU A 992 -0.84 17.52 11.57
N ILE A 993 -1.40 17.00 10.47
CA ILE A 993 -0.66 16.84 9.20
C ILE A 993 -0.12 18.19 8.72
N LEU A 994 -0.96 19.23 8.70
CA LEU A 994 -0.54 20.57 8.31
C LEU A 994 0.57 21.11 9.24
N GLN A 995 0.41 20.95 10.55
CA GLN A 995 1.41 21.39 11.52
C GLN A 995 2.76 20.69 11.30
N ASN A 996 2.75 19.37 11.05
CA ASN A 996 3.97 18.61 10.76
C ASN A 996 4.64 19.06 9.47
N LYS A 997 3.85 19.35 8.42
CA LYS A 997 4.38 19.93 7.17
C LYS A 997 5.00 21.29 7.39
N GLN A 998 4.36 22.17 8.16
CA GLN A 998 4.90 23.48 8.48
C GLN A 998 6.21 23.40 9.28
N LYS A 999 6.32 22.46 10.23
CA LYS A 999 7.57 22.21 10.96
C LYS A 999 8.70 21.73 10.04
N GLN A 1000 8.39 20.82 9.11
CA GLN A 1000 9.37 20.34 8.12
C GLN A 1000 10.02 21.50 7.34
N PHE A 1001 9.26 22.56 7.04
CA PHE A 1001 9.78 23.74 6.35
C PHE A 1001 10.50 24.74 7.27
N ALA A 1002 10.18 24.78 8.56
CA ALA A 1002 10.90 25.59 9.52
C ALA A 1002 12.28 25.02 9.89
N ASP A 1003 12.41 23.69 9.82
CA ASP A 1003 13.62 22.95 10.19
C ASP A 1003 14.54 22.62 9.00
N SER A 1004 14.11 22.90 7.76
CA SER A 1004 14.93 22.75 6.55
C SER A 1004 15.76 24.02 6.33
N PRO A 1005 17.11 23.96 6.37
CA PRO A 1005 17.98 25.12 6.18
C PRO A 1005 17.86 25.75 4.79
#